data_AF-A0A5K7S7Y6-F1
#
_entry.id   AF-A0A5K7S7Y6-F1
#
_cell.length_a   1.000
_cell.length_b   1.000
_cell.length_c   1.000
_cell.angle_alpha   90.00
_cell.angle_beta   90.00
_cell.angle_gamma   90.00
#
_symmetry.space_group_name_H-M   'P 1'
#
loop_
_entity.id
_entity.type
_entity.pdbx_description
1 polymer ?
#
loop_
_entity_poly.entity_id
_entity_poly.type
_entity_poly.pdbx_seq_one_letter_code
_entity_poly.pdbx_strand_id
1 'polypeptide(L)'
;MPETKNHHSQLSKVTFAGLLITMGIVFGDIGTSPLYVVKAIISGADKFDQLLVYGALSLVFWTLTLQTTLKYVIITLRADNHGEGGIFALFALMKKKSTWAATLTMIGGSALLADGVITPSITVSSSIEGLRMINPQIPVIPVVLFIISALFFVQQFGTKFIGKSFGPIMVIWFGMLAVLGFTQIITYPEILNAVNPVYAFNFLTQYPKGFILLGAVFLCTTGAEALYSDLGHCGIKNIRISWIFVKLALLLNYFGQGAWLMNHPQPVEDLNPFYSIMPSWFLFPGILISTAAAVIASQALITGSYTLISEAVSMNFWPKIKVLHPTTIKGQVYIPFVNWLLWVSVCFVVLFFQESSNMEAAYGLSITITMMMTSLLLLHYLYQKNVHFTFLIILGVLFGSIETSFLIANLHKFANGGWFSIALACAFLLIMLGWFFGRRIKNRHISFSNINKYLHLFEDLSKDKTIPQIATNLVYIIKANELHQIESKIMYSIFNKQPKRAQTYWLLHVDTVGEPDTFSYEVNQFIPGTLIRIDFHLGFKIEPRINLYFKEVLKDLVASGEIKLNSSYESLKKHHFPADFLFVNLDRVMTQDYKLSPWETMIMGLHAFARLFSINDVKALGLDSSSVIEEKVPISVERPLNRKIQRVE
;
A
#
# COMPACT_ATOMS: atom_id res chain seq x y z
N MET A 1 30.36 -6.97 -5.38
CA MET A 1 29.76 -8.01 -6.24
C MET A 1 30.38 -9.37 -5.90
N PRO A 2 29.79 -10.15 -4.97
CA PRO A 2 28.98 -11.32 -5.37
C PRO A 2 27.75 -11.65 -4.47
N GLU A 3 27.47 -10.91 -3.39
CA GLU A 3 26.50 -11.36 -2.37
C GLU A 3 25.01 -11.12 -2.70
N THR A 4 24.67 -10.17 -3.57
CA THR A 4 23.27 -9.84 -3.90
C THR A 4 22.56 -10.88 -4.78
N LYS A 5 23.29 -11.75 -5.49
CA LYS A 5 22.69 -12.86 -6.26
C LYS A 5 22.24 -14.04 -5.39
N ASN A 6 22.74 -14.17 -4.16
CA ASN A 6 22.48 -15.35 -3.32
C ASN A 6 21.15 -15.29 -2.55
N HIS A 7 20.64 -14.11 -2.19
CA HIS A 7 19.37 -14.04 -1.45
C HIS A 7 18.12 -14.29 -2.32
N HIS A 8 18.12 -13.80 -3.57
CA HIS A 8 17.02 -14.10 -4.51
C HIS A 8 17.01 -15.56 -4.98
N SER A 9 18.16 -16.23 -5.04
CA SER A 9 18.24 -17.64 -5.46
C SER A 9 17.65 -18.59 -4.41
N GLN A 10 17.69 -18.24 -3.12
CA GLN A 10 17.13 -19.06 -2.03
C GLN A 10 15.60 -19.05 -1.97
N LEU A 11 14.94 -17.91 -2.21
CA LEU A 11 13.46 -17.81 -2.25
C LEU A 11 12.83 -18.54 -3.47
N SER A 12 13.63 -18.80 -4.51
CA SER A 12 13.18 -19.48 -5.73
C SER A 12 13.13 -21.02 -5.61
N LYS A 13 13.75 -21.59 -4.58
CA LYS A 13 13.72 -23.03 -4.28
C LYS A 13 12.58 -23.33 -3.33
N VAL A 14 11.76 -24.32 -3.71
CA VAL A 14 10.67 -24.81 -2.87
C VAL A 14 11.31 -25.47 -1.66
N THR A 15 11.05 -24.94 -0.47
CA THR A 15 11.51 -25.50 0.79
C THR A 15 10.31 -25.66 1.73
N PHE A 16 10.37 -26.64 2.62
CA PHE A 16 9.31 -26.86 3.61
C PHE A 16 9.07 -25.60 4.47
N ALA A 17 10.15 -24.92 4.87
CA ALA A 17 10.06 -23.64 5.57
C ALA A 17 9.40 -22.55 4.71
N GLY A 18 9.72 -22.47 3.42
CA GLY A 18 9.10 -21.53 2.49
C GLY A 18 7.59 -21.77 2.32
N LEU A 19 7.16 -23.04 2.28
CA LEU A 19 5.73 -23.39 2.24
C LEU A 19 5.03 -22.97 3.54
N LEU A 20 5.61 -23.25 4.71
CA LEU A 20 5.03 -22.82 5.99
C LEU A 20 4.90 -21.29 6.10
N ILE A 21 5.94 -20.54 5.69
CA ILE A 21 5.89 -19.07 5.66
C ILE A 21 4.76 -18.60 4.74
N THR A 22 4.64 -19.20 3.57
CA THR A 22 3.58 -18.87 2.60
C THR A 22 2.19 -19.12 3.16
N MET A 23 1.99 -20.24 3.85
CA MET A 23 0.72 -20.58 4.52
C MET A 23 0.33 -19.54 5.57
N GLY A 24 1.31 -19.07 6.34
CA GLY A 24 1.10 -18.07 7.39
C GLY A 24 0.81 -16.66 6.86
N ILE A 25 1.61 -16.19 5.91
CA ILE A 25 1.59 -14.78 5.47
C ILE A 25 0.54 -14.56 4.38
N VAL A 26 0.44 -15.47 3.40
CA VAL A 26 -0.28 -15.18 2.15
C VAL A 26 -1.71 -15.69 2.18
N PHE A 27 -1.95 -16.85 2.80
CA PHE A 27 -3.24 -17.53 2.76
C PHE A 27 -4.12 -17.30 3.99
N GLY A 28 -3.68 -16.48 4.94
CA GLY A 28 -4.47 -16.11 6.12
C GLY A 28 -5.83 -15.54 5.75
N ASP A 29 -5.83 -14.49 4.94
CA ASP A 29 -7.03 -13.73 4.57
C ASP A 29 -8.10 -14.59 3.89
N ILE A 30 -7.78 -15.13 2.71
CA ILE A 30 -8.68 -16.03 1.98
C ILE A 30 -9.03 -17.29 2.77
N GLY A 31 -8.13 -17.73 3.65
CA GLY A 31 -8.29 -18.90 4.51
C GLY A 31 -9.37 -18.76 5.57
N THR A 32 -9.73 -17.53 5.96
CA THR A 32 -10.73 -17.26 6.99
C THR A 32 -12.15 -17.06 6.44
N SER A 33 -12.30 -16.93 5.12
CA SER A 33 -13.60 -16.79 4.44
C SER A 33 -14.67 -17.85 4.79
N PRO A 34 -14.35 -19.13 5.10
CA PRO A 34 -15.37 -20.09 5.50
C PRO A 34 -16.14 -19.74 6.78
N LEU A 35 -15.64 -18.81 7.60
CA LEU A 35 -16.30 -18.35 8.84
C LEU A 35 -17.61 -17.60 8.57
N TYR A 36 -17.72 -16.95 7.41
CA TYR A 36 -18.83 -16.03 7.11
C TYR A 36 -19.48 -16.26 5.75
N VAL A 37 -18.82 -16.85 4.75
CA VAL A 37 -19.37 -16.99 3.40
C VAL A 37 -20.68 -17.78 3.34
N VAL A 38 -20.74 -18.98 3.93
CA VAL A 38 -21.96 -19.80 3.85
C VAL A 38 -23.06 -19.17 4.70
N LYS A 39 -22.72 -18.64 5.89
CA LYS A 39 -23.63 -17.86 6.74
C LYS A 39 -24.26 -16.70 5.96
N ALA A 40 -23.45 -15.95 5.21
CA ALA A 40 -23.90 -14.84 4.36
C ALA A 40 -24.85 -15.27 3.23
N ILE A 41 -24.61 -16.44 2.64
CA ILE A 41 -25.42 -16.99 1.54
C ILE A 41 -26.79 -17.44 2.03
N ILE A 42 -26.86 -18.08 3.19
CA ILE A 42 -28.12 -18.61 3.74
C ILE A 42 -28.89 -17.56 4.55
N SER A 43 -28.28 -16.42 4.85
CA SER A 43 -28.91 -15.33 5.61
C SER A 43 -30.15 -14.83 4.87
N GLY A 44 -31.32 -14.99 5.50
CA GLY A 44 -32.62 -14.63 4.92
C GLY A 44 -33.23 -15.65 3.97
N ALA A 45 -32.74 -16.90 3.94
CA ALA A 45 -33.39 -17.99 3.23
C ALA A 45 -34.52 -18.62 4.07
N ASP A 46 -35.70 -18.79 3.46
CA ASP A 46 -36.86 -19.42 4.12
C ASP A 46 -36.69 -20.95 4.31
N LYS A 47 -35.89 -21.58 3.44
CA LYS A 47 -35.57 -23.01 3.48
C LYS A 47 -34.22 -23.27 2.80
N PHE A 48 -33.47 -24.24 3.32
CA PHE A 48 -32.27 -24.72 2.65
C PHE A 48 -32.66 -25.81 1.64
N ASP A 49 -32.97 -25.38 0.42
CA ASP A 49 -33.28 -26.28 -0.68
C ASP A 49 -32.05 -26.60 -1.55
N GLN A 50 -32.20 -27.60 -2.42
CA GLN A 50 -31.11 -28.03 -3.30
C GLN A 50 -30.67 -26.91 -4.24
N LEU A 51 -31.60 -26.06 -4.71
CA LEU A 51 -31.30 -24.97 -5.62
C LEU A 51 -30.38 -23.94 -4.96
N LEU A 52 -30.65 -23.54 -3.72
CA LEU A 52 -29.80 -22.65 -2.93
C LEU A 52 -28.44 -23.27 -2.66
N VAL A 53 -28.41 -24.46 -2.04
CA VAL A 53 -27.16 -25.04 -1.52
C VAL A 53 -26.23 -25.47 -2.64
N TYR A 54 -26.71 -26.25 -3.63
CA TYR A 54 -25.86 -26.69 -4.74
C TYR A 54 -25.48 -25.53 -5.65
N GLY A 55 -26.42 -24.62 -5.89
CA GLY A 55 -26.20 -23.40 -6.66
C GLY A 55 -25.09 -22.54 -6.11
N ALA A 56 -25.20 -22.19 -4.83
CA ALA A 56 -24.21 -21.39 -4.11
C ALA A 56 -22.83 -22.06 -4.10
N LEU A 57 -22.75 -23.36 -3.78
CA LEU A 57 -21.48 -24.07 -3.73
C LEU A 57 -20.83 -24.24 -5.11
N SER A 58 -21.64 -24.41 -6.16
CA SER A 58 -21.17 -24.38 -7.54
C SER A 58 -20.52 -23.04 -7.87
N LEU A 59 -21.18 -21.93 -7.50
CA LEU A 59 -20.64 -20.59 -7.70
C LEU A 59 -19.36 -20.36 -6.89
N VAL A 60 -19.28 -20.81 -5.64
CA VAL A 60 -18.04 -20.74 -4.83
C VAL A 60 -16.89 -21.49 -5.52
N PHE A 61 -17.15 -22.72 -5.98
CA PHE A 61 -16.15 -23.54 -6.67
C PHE A 61 -15.60 -22.85 -7.92
N TRP A 62 -16.48 -22.34 -8.78
CA TRP A 62 -16.09 -21.68 -10.02
C TRP A 62 -15.48 -20.30 -9.79
N THR A 63 -15.91 -19.57 -8.76
CA THR A 63 -15.31 -18.29 -8.37
C THR A 63 -13.86 -18.48 -7.92
N LEU A 64 -13.60 -19.40 -6.99
CA LEU A 64 -12.23 -19.73 -6.55
C LEU A 64 -11.35 -20.22 -7.71
N THR A 65 -11.94 -20.92 -8.68
CA THR A 65 -11.21 -21.44 -9.85
C THR A 65 -10.89 -20.35 -10.87
N LEU A 66 -11.85 -19.51 -11.23
CA LEU A 66 -11.66 -18.49 -12.27
C LEU A 66 -10.97 -17.23 -11.73
N GLN A 67 -11.39 -16.72 -10.57
CA GLN A 67 -10.81 -15.53 -9.98
C GLN A 67 -9.49 -15.86 -9.28
N THR A 68 -9.50 -16.72 -8.26
CA THR A 68 -8.27 -16.94 -7.48
C THR A 68 -7.23 -17.78 -8.23
N THR A 69 -7.59 -18.96 -8.75
CA THR A 69 -6.62 -19.83 -9.43
C THR A 69 -6.19 -19.24 -10.78
N LEU A 70 -7.11 -18.97 -11.70
CA LEU A 70 -6.76 -18.57 -13.06
C LEU A 70 -6.23 -17.13 -13.11
N LYS A 71 -6.98 -16.13 -12.60
CA LYS A 71 -6.55 -14.72 -12.65
C LYS A 71 -5.31 -14.49 -11.80
N TYR A 72 -5.36 -14.78 -10.51
CA TYR A 72 -4.27 -14.41 -9.59
C TYR A 72 -3.08 -15.37 -9.67
N VAL A 73 -3.29 -16.65 -9.34
CA VAL A 73 -2.20 -17.62 -9.15
C VAL A 73 -1.47 -17.97 -10.46
N ILE A 74 -2.20 -18.12 -11.57
CA ILE A 74 -1.62 -18.52 -12.86
C ILE A 74 -1.11 -17.32 -13.66
N ILE A 75 -1.93 -16.26 -13.79
CA ILE A 75 -1.65 -15.12 -14.68
C ILE A 75 -0.95 -13.98 -13.92
N THR A 76 -1.59 -13.39 -12.91
CA THR A 76 -1.16 -12.14 -12.26
C THR A 76 0.18 -12.30 -11.54
N LEU A 77 0.42 -13.43 -10.87
CA LEU A 77 1.71 -13.72 -10.21
C LEU A 77 2.92 -13.72 -11.17
N ARG A 78 2.72 -13.77 -12.49
CA ARG A 78 3.82 -13.66 -13.48
C ARG A 78 4.20 -12.21 -13.79
N ALA A 79 3.39 -11.25 -13.34
CA ALA A 79 3.66 -9.82 -13.48
C ALA A 79 4.32 -9.30 -12.20
N ASP A 80 5.54 -9.74 -11.91
CA ASP A 80 6.30 -9.29 -10.75
C ASP A 80 7.34 -8.22 -11.12
N ASN A 81 7.56 -7.26 -10.21
CA ASN A 81 8.57 -6.22 -10.31
C ASN A 81 9.74 -6.53 -9.38
N HIS A 82 10.78 -7.18 -9.89
CA HIS A 82 11.94 -7.61 -9.08
C HIS A 82 11.52 -8.51 -7.90
N GLY A 83 10.52 -9.38 -8.09
CA GLY A 83 9.96 -10.25 -7.06
C GLY A 83 8.80 -9.65 -6.26
N GLU A 84 8.53 -8.34 -6.35
CA GLU A 84 7.38 -7.69 -5.69
C GLU A 84 6.13 -7.75 -6.57
N GLY A 85 4.96 -7.87 -5.96
CA GLY A 85 3.67 -7.89 -6.65
C GLY A 85 2.70 -6.86 -6.07
N GLY A 86 1.47 -6.85 -6.55
CA GLY A 86 0.45 -5.87 -6.14
C GLY A 86 0.20 -4.77 -7.18
N ILE A 87 -0.81 -3.93 -6.90
CA ILE A 87 -1.30 -2.95 -7.87
C ILE A 87 -0.28 -1.86 -8.21
N PHE A 88 0.51 -1.40 -7.22
CA PHE A 88 1.57 -0.42 -7.43
C PHE A 88 2.78 -1.03 -8.15
N ALA A 89 3.15 -2.28 -7.83
CA ALA A 89 4.16 -3.03 -8.56
C ALA A 89 3.78 -3.20 -10.05
N LEU A 90 2.51 -3.51 -10.33
CA LEU A 90 2.00 -3.61 -11.70
C LEU A 90 2.10 -2.29 -12.46
N PHE A 91 1.78 -1.16 -11.82
CA PHE A 91 1.98 0.16 -12.40
C PHE A 91 3.47 0.51 -12.61
N ALA A 92 4.34 0.08 -11.70
CA ALA A 92 5.78 0.29 -11.82
C ALA A 92 6.41 -0.46 -13.01
N LEU A 93 5.89 -1.64 -13.35
CA LEU A 93 6.31 -2.47 -14.50
C LEU A 93 5.98 -1.88 -15.87
N MET A 94 5.02 -0.96 -15.93
CA MET A 94 4.57 -0.38 -17.19
C MET A 94 5.66 0.49 -17.82
N LYS A 95 6.00 0.22 -19.10
CA LYS A 95 6.97 1.02 -19.86
C LYS A 95 6.47 2.46 -20.06
N LYS A 96 5.20 2.61 -20.41
CA LYS A 96 4.53 3.91 -20.57
C LYS A 96 3.54 4.11 -19.42
N LYS A 97 3.90 4.97 -18.46
CA LYS A 97 3.06 5.33 -17.30
C LYS A 97 2.08 6.44 -17.70
N SER A 98 0.88 6.03 -18.14
CA SER A 98 -0.18 6.97 -18.50
C SER A 98 -0.88 7.53 -17.25
N THR A 99 -1.47 8.70 -17.40
CA THR A 99 -2.21 9.38 -16.32
C THR A 99 -3.48 8.62 -15.93
N TRP A 100 -4.10 7.96 -16.91
CA TRP A 100 -5.22 7.06 -16.72
C TRP A 100 -4.81 5.85 -15.89
N ALA A 101 -3.71 5.18 -16.22
CA ALA A 101 -3.21 4.04 -15.44
C ALA A 101 -2.83 4.43 -14.01
N ALA A 102 -2.23 5.62 -13.82
CA ALA A 102 -1.97 6.17 -12.49
C ALA A 102 -3.26 6.36 -11.70
N THR A 103 -4.34 6.83 -12.35
CA THR A 103 -5.65 7.02 -11.72
C THR A 103 -6.27 5.67 -11.30
N LEU A 104 -6.24 4.66 -12.17
CA LEU A 104 -6.70 3.30 -11.82
C LEU A 104 -5.90 2.71 -10.65
N THR A 105 -4.59 2.94 -10.64
CA THR A 105 -3.69 2.47 -9.56
C THR A 105 -4.06 3.11 -8.23
N MET A 106 -4.33 4.42 -8.21
CA MET A 106 -4.79 5.11 -7.01
C MET A 106 -6.17 4.61 -6.56
N ILE A 107 -7.12 4.39 -7.48
CA ILE A 107 -8.45 3.85 -7.16
C ILE A 107 -8.32 2.46 -6.51
N GLY A 108 -7.64 1.52 -7.18
CA GLY A 108 -7.51 0.17 -6.65
C GLY A 108 -6.64 0.10 -5.39
N GLY A 109 -5.58 0.90 -5.29
CA GLY A 109 -4.76 1.01 -4.08
C GLY A 109 -5.54 1.58 -2.89
N SER A 110 -6.40 2.58 -3.13
CA SER A 110 -7.27 3.15 -2.09
C SER A 110 -8.35 2.18 -1.61
N ALA A 111 -8.91 1.38 -2.52
CA ALA A 111 -9.90 0.37 -2.20
C ALA A 111 -9.27 -0.83 -1.45
N LEU A 112 -8.03 -1.20 -1.76
CA LEU A 112 -7.25 -2.19 -1.01
C LEU A 112 -6.86 -1.69 0.40
N LEU A 113 -6.59 -0.39 0.56
CA LEU A 113 -6.40 0.20 1.89
C LEU A 113 -7.68 0.22 2.74
N ALA A 114 -8.82 0.47 2.10
CA ALA A 114 -10.11 0.37 2.77
C ALA A 114 -10.38 -1.07 3.24
N ASP A 115 -10.00 -2.05 2.43
CA ASP A 115 -10.04 -3.46 2.81
C ASP A 115 -9.19 -3.77 4.06
N GLY A 116 -8.01 -3.16 4.14
CA GLY A 116 -7.11 -3.15 5.31
C GLY A 116 -7.79 -2.78 6.64
N VAL A 117 -8.93 -2.09 6.61
CA VAL A 117 -9.73 -1.73 7.78
C VAL A 117 -10.89 -2.70 8.02
N ILE A 118 -11.52 -3.20 6.96
CA ILE A 118 -12.71 -4.06 7.08
C ILE A 118 -12.33 -5.49 7.47
N THR A 119 -11.31 -6.09 6.86
CA THR A 119 -10.93 -7.49 7.10
C THR A 119 -10.63 -7.78 8.57
N PRO A 120 -9.83 -6.98 9.31
CA PRO A 120 -9.59 -7.25 10.73
C PRO A 120 -10.87 -7.15 11.57
N SER A 121 -11.80 -6.27 11.14
CA SER A 121 -13.07 -6.08 11.82
C SER A 121 -13.99 -7.30 11.64
N ILE A 122 -14.16 -7.79 10.42
CA ILE A 122 -15.07 -8.91 10.11
C ILE A 122 -14.50 -10.27 10.52
N THR A 123 -13.21 -10.53 10.27
CA THR A 123 -12.58 -11.84 10.55
C THR A 123 -12.46 -12.11 12.05
N VAL A 124 -12.01 -11.12 12.84
CA VAL A 124 -11.92 -11.27 14.29
C VAL A 124 -13.31 -11.35 14.91
N SER A 125 -14.27 -10.53 14.47
CA SER A 125 -15.65 -10.59 14.97
C SER A 125 -16.30 -11.95 14.69
N SER A 126 -16.23 -12.45 13.44
CA SER A 126 -16.80 -13.75 13.08
C SER A 126 -16.13 -14.94 13.80
N SER A 127 -14.84 -14.82 14.14
CA SER A 127 -14.14 -15.84 14.94
C SER A 127 -14.66 -15.90 16.39
N ILE A 128 -14.93 -14.75 17.01
CA ILE A 128 -15.37 -14.66 18.41
C ILE A 128 -16.88 -14.86 18.57
N GLU A 129 -17.69 -14.55 17.55
CA GLU A 129 -19.13 -14.82 17.54
C GLU A 129 -19.48 -16.28 17.80
N GLY A 130 -18.58 -17.22 17.49
CA GLY A 130 -18.75 -18.64 17.84
C GLY A 130 -18.97 -18.88 19.34
N LEU A 131 -18.49 -17.99 20.21
CA LEU A 131 -18.74 -18.07 21.66
C LEU A 131 -20.22 -17.96 22.03
N ARG A 132 -21.05 -17.29 21.20
CA ARG A 132 -22.49 -17.19 21.44
C ARG A 132 -23.19 -18.56 21.37
N MET A 133 -22.63 -19.51 20.62
CA MET A 133 -23.14 -20.89 20.56
C MET A 133 -22.85 -21.69 21.84
N ILE A 134 -21.88 -21.25 22.65
CA ILE A 134 -21.59 -21.84 23.96
C ILE A 134 -22.39 -21.13 25.05
N ASN A 135 -22.33 -19.80 25.06
CA ASN A 135 -23.07 -18.97 26.00
C ASN A 135 -23.49 -17.65 25.31
N PRO A 136 -24.80 -17.46 25.06
CA PRO A 136 -25.32 -16.26 24.41
C PRO A 136 -25.06 -14.95 25.17
N GLN A 137 -24.77 -14.99 26.48
CA GLN A 137 -24.58 -13.81 27.32
C GLN A 137 -23.16 -13.21 27.25
N ILE A 138 -22.22 -13.84 26.52
CA ILE A 138 -20.85 -13.34 26.43
C ILE A 138 -20.81 -12.04 25.60
N PRO A 139 -20.28 -10.93 26.14
CA PRO A 139 -20.15 -9.69 25.36
C PRO A 139 -19.02 -9.84 24.33
N VAL A 140 -19.39 -10.07 23.07
CA VAL A 140 -18.46 -10.27 21.95
C VAL A 140 -17.63 -9.03 21.66
N ILE A 141 -18.24 -7.84 21.65
CA ILE A 141 -17.59 -6.59 21.22
C ILE A 141 -16.34 -6.24 22.07
N PRO A 142 -16.38 -6.25 23.42
CA PRO A 142 -15.19 -6.00 24.24
C PRO A 142 -14.05 -6.99 23.99
N VAL A 143 -14.36 -8.27 23.76
CA VAL A 143 -13.35 -9.30 23.48
C VAL A 143 -12.67 -9.03 22.14
N VAL A 144 -13.45 -8.70 21.11
CA VAL A 144 -12.94 -8.32 19.78
C VAL A 144 -12.04 -7.08 19.87
N LEU A 145 -12.48 -6.03 20.57
CA LEU A 145 -11.69 -4.81 20.74
C LEU A 145 -10.39 -5.05 21.50
N PHE A 146 -10.41 -5.93 22.51
CA PHE A 146 -9.21 -6.34 23.24
C PHE A 146 -8.21 -7.04 22.32
N ILE A 147 -8.65 -8.03 21.54
CA ILE A 147 -7.81 -8.78 20.60
C ILE A 147 -7.21 -7.84 19.54
N ILE A 148 -8.03 -6.98 18.94
CA ILE A 148 -7.59 -6.00 17.94
C ILE A 148 -6.58 -5.02 18.54
N SER A 149 -6.84 -4.50 19.75
CA SER A 149 -5.91 -3.57 20.39
C SER A 149 -4.57 -4.24 20.74
N ALA A 150 -4.60 -5.48 21.22
CA ALA A 150 -3.39 -6.26 21.44
C ALA A 150 -2.63 -6.49 20.12
N LEU A 151 -3.34 -6.83 19.03
CA LEU A 151 -2.74 -7.03 17.71
C LEU A 151 -2.03 -5.77 17.21
N PHE A 152 -2.68 -4.60 17.26
CA PHE A 152 -2.11 -3.33 16.82
C PHE A 152 -0.97 -2.83 17.74
N PHE A 153 -1.06 -3.08 19.04
CA PHE A 153 0.01 -2.76 19.99
C PHE A 153 1.29 -3.56 19.69
N VAL A 154 1.15 -4.84 19.35
CA VAL A 154 2.27 -5.73 19.09
C VAL A 154 3.01 -5.40 17.79
N GLN A 155 2.37 -4.70 16.83
CA GLN A 155 2.98 -4.37 15.53
C GLN A 155 4.31 -3.59 15.64
N GLN A 156 4.47 -2.76 16.67
CA GLN A 156 5.67 -1.93 16.86
C GLN A 156 6.96 -2.74 17.13
N PHE A 157 6.82 -3.98 17.63
CA PHE A 157 7.96 -4.86 17.90
C PHE A 157 8.45 -5.62 16.66
N GLY A 158 7.79 -5.41 15.52
CA GLY A 158 8.13 -6.03 14.25
C GLY A 158 7.59 -7.47 14.13
N THR A 159 7.42 -7.89 12.87
CA THR A 159 6.77 -9.16 12.50
C THR A 159 7.67 -10.37 12.66
N LYS A 160 8.98 -10.17 12.81
CA LYS A 160 9.98 -11.24 12.89
C LYS A 160 9.78 -12.14 14.12
N PHE A 161 9.27 -11.57 15.22
CA PHE A 161 9.01 -12.32 16.46
C PHE A 161 7.79 -13.25 16.33
N ILE A 162 6.81 -12.88 15.50
CA ILE A 162 5.49 -13.53 15.41
C ILE A 162 5.40 -14.47 14.19
N GLY A 163 6.06 -14.12 13.09
CA GLY A 163 5.96 -14.81 11.80
C GLY A 163 6.43 -16.27 11.80
N LYS A 164 7.27 -16.69 12.77
CA LYS A 164 7.70 -18.10 12.89
C LYS A 164 6.56 -19.05 13.28
N SER A 165 5.59 -18.55 14.06
CA SER A 165 4.49 -19.37 14.58
C SER A 165 3.28 -19.41 13.62
N PHE A 166 3.20 -18.50 12.65
CA PHE A 166 2.05 -18.39 11.75
C PHE A 166 1.87 -19.60 10.83
N GLY A 167 2.95 -20.08 10.23
CA GLY A 167 2.89 -21.24 9.33
C GLY A 167 2.27 -22.48 9.99
N PRO A 168 2.80 -22.95 11.14
CA PRO A 168 2.23 -24.08 11.86
C PRO A 168 0.75 -23.89 12.24
N ILE A 169 0.37 -22.71 12.74
CA ILE A 169 -1.02 -22.43 13.12
C ILE A 169 -1.95 -22.50 11.90
N MET A 170 -1.52 -21.94 10.76
CA MET A 170 -2.32 -21.99 9.54
C MET A 170 -2.42 -23.41 8.98
N VAL A 171 -1.39 -24.25 9.10
CA VAL A 171 -1.48 -25.67 8.72
C VAL A 171 -2.50 -26.40 9.60
N ILE A 172 -2.52 -26.14 10.92
CA ILE A 172 -3.53 -26.69 11.83
C ILE A 172 -4.93 -26.22 11.42
N TRP A 173 -5.10 -24.93 11.12
CA TRP A 173 -6.35 -24.35 10.65
C TRP A 173 -6.86 -25.02 9.37
N PHE A 174 -6.06 -25.06 8.30
CA PHE A 174 -6.47 -25.69 7.04
C PHE A 174 -6.66 -27.21 7.18
N GLY A 175 -5.86 -27.86 8.03
CA GLY A 175 -6.08 -29.26 8.39
C GLY A 175 -7.43 -29.48 9.06
N MET A 176 -7.79 -28.61 10.01
CA MET A 176 -9.10 -28.63 10.68
C MET A 176 -10.25 -28.43 9.68
N LEU A 177 -10.12 -27.43 8.78
CA LEU A 177 -11.11 -27.18 7.72
C LEU A 177 -11.34 -28.42 6.85
N ALA A 178 -10.25 -29.06 6.41
CA ALA A 178 -10.29 -30.24 5.57
C ALA A 178 -10.93 -31.43 6.28
N VAL A 179 -10.55 -31.71 7.54
CA VAL A 179 -11.09 -32.82 8.33
C VAL A 179 -12.58 -32.63 8.60
N LEU A 180 -12.99 -31.47 9.13
CA LEU A 180 -14.40 -31.18 9.42
C LEU A 180 -15.24 -31.24 8.14
N GLY A 181 -14.76 -30.62 7.05
CA GLY A 181 -15.43 -30.66 5.76
C GLY A 181 -15.62 -32.08 5.24
N PHE A 182 -14.55 -32.88 5.24
CA PHE A 182 -14.56 -34.25 4.77
C PHE A 182 -15.50 -35.16 5.57
N THR A 183 -15.55 -35.01 6.91
CA THR A 183 -16.47 -35.80 7.75
C THR A 183 -17.94 -35.58 7.39
N GLN A 184 -18.33 -34.35 7.05
CA GLN A 184 -19.70 -34.04 6.63
C GLN A 184 -19.99 -34.54 5.21
N ILE A 185 -19.01 -34.46 4.29
CA ILE A 185 -19.15 -34.98 2.92
C ILE A 185 -19.38 -36.50 2.91
N ILE A 186 -18.72 -37.26 3.80
CA ILE A 186 -18.98 -38.71 3.93
C ILE A 186 -20.46 -38.99 4.25
N THR A 187 -21.07 -38.13 5.06
CA THR A 187 -22.48 -38.28 5.47
C THR A 187 -23.44 -37.97 4.32
N TYR A 188 -23.07 -37.05 3.41
CA TYR A 188 -23.88 -36.71 2.24
C TYR A 188 -23.00 -36.51 0.98
N PRO A 189 -22.56 -37.60 0.32
CA PRO A 189 -21.59 -37.53 -0.79
C PRO A 189 -22.12 -36.84 -2.06
N GLU A 190 -23.44 -36.81 -2.24
CA GLU A 190 -24.09 -36.22 -3.40
C GLU A 190 -23.84 -34.71 -3.53
N ILE A 191 -23.39 -34.04 -2.46
CA ILE A 191 -23.04 -32.61 -2.48
C ILE A 191 -21.94 -32.30 -3.51
N LEU A 192 -21.07 -33.26 -3.83
CA LEU A 192 -19.99 -33.09 -4.80
C LEU A 192 -20.49 -32.83 -6.23
N ASN A 193 -21.75 -33.16 -6.53
CA ASN A 193 -22.35 -32.82 -7.82
C ASN A 193 -22.43 -31.30 -8.03
N ALA A 194 -22.37 -30.48 -6.98
CA ALA A 194 -22.34 -29.02 -7.07
C ALA A 194 -21.12 -28.49 -7.86
N VAL A 195 -20.06 -29.29 -8.10
CA VAL A 195 -18.97 -28.92 -9.01
C VAL A 195 -19.47 -28.63 -10.43
N ASN A 196 -20.57 -29.24 -10.86
CA ASN A 196 -21.16 -29.02 -12.17
C ASN A 196 -21.67 -27.56 -12.32
N PRO A 197 -21.18 -26.77 -13.29
CA PRO A 197 -21.58 -25.37 -13.49
C PRO A 197 -23.07 -25.19 -13.83
N VAL A 198 -23.78 -26.25 -14.21
CA VAL A 198 -25.24 -26.20 -14.42
C VAL A 198 -25.98 -25.78 -13.15
N TYR A 199 -25.50 -26.17 -11.96
CA TYR A 199 -26.10 -25.73 -10.69
C TYR A 199 -25.95 -24.22 -10.49
N ALA A 200 -24.76 -23.67 -10.79
CA ALA A 200 -24.55 -22.21 -10.76
C ALA A 200 -25.48 -21.48 -11.74
N PHE A 201 -25.63 -21.99 -12.97
CA PHE A 201 -26.52 -21.40 -13.97
C PHE A 201 -27.99 -21.43 -13.53
N ASN A 202 -28.47 -22.58 -13.05
CA ASN A 202 -29.83 -22.74 -12.55
C ASN A 202 -30.09 -21.82 -11.35
N PHE A 203 -29.14 -21.71 -10.43
CA PHE A 203 -29.26 -20.80 -9.30
C PHE A 203 -29.39 -19.33 -9.73
N LEU A 204 -28.57 -18.87 -10.68
CA LEU A 204 -28.63 -17.49 -11.14
C LEU A 204 -29.91 -17.16 -11.92
N THR A 205 -30.54 -18.15 -12.56
CA THR A 205 -31.70 -17.95 -13.42
C THR A 205 -33.04 -18.29 -12.76
N GLN A 206 -33.05 -19.24 -11.84
CA GLN A 206 -34.27 -19.81 -11.24
C GLN A 206 -34.44 -19.46 -9.77
N TYR A 207 -33.35 -19.24 -9.01
CA TYR A 207 -33.46 -18.94 -7.58
C TYR A 207 -33.92 -17.50 -7.37
N PRO A 208 -34.92 -17.24 -6.50
CA PRO A 208 -35.38 -15.88 -6.21
C PRO A 208 -34.22 -15.01 -5.72
N LYS A 209 -33.95 -13.90 -6.41
CA LYS A 209 -32.82 -13.01 -6.08
C LYS A 209 -31.44 -13.71 -6.09
N GLY A 210 -31.28 -14.83 -6.80
CA GLY A 210 -30.01 -15.57 -6.90
C GLY A 210 -28.85 -14.71 -7.39
N PHE A 211 -29.11 -13.76 -8.29
CA PHE A 211 -28.12 -12.78 -8.73
C PHE A 211 -27.62 -11.87 -7.59
N ILE A 212 -28.48 -11.47 -6.64
CA ILE A 212 -28.10 -10.62 -5.50
C ILE A 212 -27.20 -11.40 -4.53
N LEU A 213 -27.45 -12.72 -4.38
CA LEU A 213 -26.63 -13.60 -3.55
C LEU A 213 -25.20 -13.79 -4.09
N LEU A 214 -24.91 -13.41 -5.34
CA LEU A 214 -23.52 -13.32 -5.81
C LEU A 214 -22.65 -12.41 -4.95
N GLY A 215 -23.23 -11.39 -4.31
CA GLY A 215 -22.49 -10.54 -3.37
C GLY A 215 -22.00 -11.32 -2.13
N ALA A 216 -22.77 -12.30 -1.65
CA ALA A 216 -22.35 -13.19 -0.58
C ALA A 216 -21.34 -14.24 -1.07
N VAL A 217 -21.54 -14.80 -2.26
CA VAL A 217 -20.57 -15.74 -2.87
C VAL A 217 -19.21 -15.07 -3.09
N PHE A 218 -19.18 -13.80 -3.49
CA PHE A 218 -17.95 -13.05 -3.72
C PHE A 218 -16.99 -13.08 -2.52
N LEU A 219 -17.55 -13.14 -1.31
CA LEU A 219 -16.79 -13.20 -0.07
C LEU A 219 -15.81 -14.38 0.02
N CYS A 220 -15.96 -15.42 -0.81
CA CYS A 220 -15.03 -16.57 -0.85
C CYS A 220 -13.68 -16.24 -1.51
N THR A 221 -13.59 -15.19 -2.33
CA THR A 221 -12.36 -14.81 -3.04
C THR A 221 -11.62 -13.63 -2.41
N THR A 222 -12.07 -13.14 -1.25
CA THR A 222 -11.40 -12.05 -0.54
C THR A 222 -10.02 -12.51 -0.08
N GLY A 223 -8.99 -11.67 -0.22
CA GLY A 223 -7.60 -12.05 -0.01
C GLY A 223 -6.86 -12.59 -1.24
N ALA A 224 -7.52 -12.71 -2.39
CA ALA A 224 -6.83 -13.07 -3.64
C ALA A 224 -5.88 -11.96 -4.13
N GLU A 225 -6.21 -10.70 -3.84
CA GLU A 225 -5.36 -9.53 -4.06
C GLU A 225 -4.17 -9.47 -3.09
N ALA A 226 -4.37 -9.86 -1.83
CA ALA A 226 -3.28 -9.98 -0.84
C ALA A 226 -2.22 -10.99 -1.31
N LEU A 227 -2.66 -12.08 -1.97
CA LEU A 227 -1.76 -13.05 -2.59
C LEU A 227 -0.81 -12.43 -3.62
N TYR A 228 -1.26 -11.40 -4.33
CA TYR A 228 -0.43 -10.69 -5.30
C TYR A 228 0.48 -9.65 -4.62
N SER A 229 -0.02 -8.90 -3.64
CA SER A 229 0.81 -7.90 -2.92
C SER A 229 1.94 -8.54 -2.11
N ASP A 230 1.70 -9.71 -1.52
CA ASP A 230 2.68 -10.38 -0.65
C ASP A 230 3.68 -11.29 -1.39
N LEU A 231 3.76 -11.14 -2.72
CA LEU A 231 4.62 -11.95 -3.57
C LEU A 231 6.10 -11.87 -3.16
N GLY A 232 6.56 -10.68 -2.77
CA GLY A 232 7.96 -10.42 -2.40
C GLY A 232 8.44 -11.20 -1.18
N HIS A 233 7.52 -11.67 -0.33
CA HIS A 233 7.84 -12.42 0.89
C HIS A 233 8.06 -13.91 0.66
N CYS A 234 7.31 -14.50 -0.27
CA CYS A 234 7.15 -15.95 -0.36
C CYS A 234 7.62 -16.53 -1.69
N GLY A 235 7.59 -15.74 -2.77
CA GLY A 235 7.94 -16.17 -4.11
C GLY A 235 6.85 -17.01 -4.79
N ILE A 236 6.81 -16.91 -6.13
CA ILE A 236 5.74 -17.46 -6.98
C ILE A 236 5.53 -18.98 -6.78
N LYS A 237 6.61 -19.76 -6.67
CA LYS A 237 6.52 -21.24 -6.61
C LYS A 237 5.90 -21.73 -5.30
N ASN A 238 6.28 -21.13 -4.17
CA ASN A 238 5.75 -21.51 -2.87
C ASN A 238 4.25 -21.19 -2.77
N ILE A 239 3.83 -20.04 -3.32
CA ILE A 239 2.42 -19.66 -3.42
C ILE A 239 1.63 -20.68 -4.25
N ARG A 240 2.12 -21.06 -5.44
CA ARG A 240 1.42 -22.01 -6.31
C ARG A 240 1.22 -23.39 -5.70
N ILE A 241 2.23 -23.93 -5.02
CA ILE A 241 2.14 -25.26 -4.40
C ILE A 241 1.24 -25.22 -3.18
N SER A 242 1.43 -24.23 -2.30
CA SER A 242 0.60 -24.06 -1.10
C SER A 242 -0.87 -23.83 -1.45
N TRP A 243 -1.16 -23.13 -2.56
CA TRP A 243 -2.52 -22.90 -3.04
C TRP A 243 -3.29 -24.20 -3.31
N ILE A 244 -2.63 -25.27 -3.77
CA ILE A 244 -3.31 -26.55 -4.04
C ILE A 244 -3.90 -27.10 -2.74
N PHE A 245 -3.12 -27.10 -1.65
CA PHE A 245 -3.56 -27.55 -0.34
C PHE A 245 -4.64 -26.62 0.25
N VAL A 246 -4.44 -25.31 0.18
CA VAL A 246 -5.39 -24.31 0.68
C VAL A 246 -6.73 -24.42 -0.05
N LYS A 247 -6.72 -24.46 -1.38
CA LYS A 247 -7.93 -24.60 -2.20
C LYS A 247 -8.67 -25.89 -1.86
N LEU A 248 -7.95 -27.00 -1.69
CA LEU A 248 -8.57 -28.27 -1.31
C LEU A 248 -9.26 -28.18 0.07
N ALA A 249 -8.57 -27.64 1.08
CA ALA A 249 -9.12 -27.47 2.42
C ALA A 249 -10.36 -26.56 2.44
N LEU A 250 -10.31 -25.43 1.72
CA LEU A 250 -11.44 -24.51 1.58
C LEU A 250 -12.64 -25.20 0.91
N LEU A 251 -12.43 -25.86 -0.23
CA LEU A 251 -13.50 -26.56 -0.94
C LEU A 251 -14.12 -27.68 -0.11
N LEU A 252 -13.30 -28.50 0.57
CA LEU A 252 -13.80 -29.53 1.48
C LEU A 252 -14.68 -28.93 2.57
N ASN A 253 -14.27 -27.81 3.16
CA ASN A 253 -15.06 -27.16 4.19
C ASN A 253 -16.38 -26.58 3.63
N TYR A 254 -16.34 -25.90 2.49
CA TYR A 254 -17.55 -25.36 1.84
C TYR A 254 -18.56 -26.46 1.49
N PHE A 255 -18.11 -27.55 0.86
CA PHE A 255 -18.98 -28.70 0.56
C PHE A 255 -19.46 -29.38 1.83
N GLY A 256 -18.64 -29.48 2.88
CA GLY A 256 -19.05 -30.03 4.18
C GLY A 256 -20.13 -29.19 4.88
N GLN A 257 -20.02 -27.86 4.84
CA GLN A 257 -21.07 -26.97 5.34
C GLN A 257 -22.38 -27.16 4.56
N GLY A 258 -22.32 -27.30 3.23
CA GLY A 258 -23.51 -27.60 2.42
C GLY A 258 -24.11 -28.98 2.69
N ALA A 259 -23.29 -30.02 2.84
CA ALA A 259 -23.73 -31.36 3.22
C ALA A 259 -24.50 -31.34 4.55
N TRP A 260 -24.00 -30.59 5.53
CA TRP A 260 -24.68 -30.42 6.82
C TRP A 260 -26.02 -29.69 6.68
N LEU A 261 -26.09 -28.64 5.85
CA LEU A 261 -27.34 -27.91 5.57
C LEU A 261 -28.39 -28.78 4.87
N MET A 262 -27.98 -29.67 3.96
CA MET A 262 -28.90 -30.62 3.31
C MET A 262 -29.54 -31.60 4.30
N ASN A 263 -28.81 -31.97 5.35
CA ASN A 263 -29.31 -32.82 6.43
C ASN A 263 -30.13 -32.06 7.49
N HIS A 264 -30.04 -30.73 7.54
CA HIS A 264 -30.76 -29.86 8.48
C HIS A 264 -31.47 -28.73 7.74
N PRO A 265 -32.55 -29.00 6.99
CA PRO A 265 -33.13 -28.08 6.02
C PRO A 265 -33.91 -26.90 6.63
N GLN A 266 -34.08 -26.87 7.96
CA GLN A 266 -34.82 -25.81 8.64
C GLN A 266 -33.86 -24.72 9.16
N PRO A 267 -34.08 -23.44 8.81
CA PRO A 267 -33.29 -22.34 9.34
C PRO A 267 -33.52 -22.17 10.84
N VAL A 268 -32.45 -21.88 11.58
CA VAL A 268 -32.46 -21.51 13.00
C VAL A 268 -31.93 -20.09 13.11
N GLU A 269 -32.46 -19.29 14.03
CA GLU A 269 -31.93 -17.96 14.32
C GLU A 269 -30.45 -18.05 14.73
N ASP A 270 -29.63 -17.11 14.25
CA ASP A 270 -28.18 -17.03 14.47
C ASP A 270 -27.37 -18.28 14.07
N LEU A 271 -27.89 -19.09 13.16
CA LEU A 271 -27.17 -20.25 12.64
C LEU A 271 -25.87 -19.84 11.94
N ASN A 272 -24.74 -20.32 12.48
CA ASN A 272 -23.47 -20.32 11.77
C ASN A 272 -23.10 -21.75 11.35
N PRO A 273 -23.23 -22.11 10.05
CA PRO A 273 -22.93 -23.46 9.57
C PRO A 273 -21.49 -23.89 9.87
N PHE A 274 -20.54 -22.95 9.90
CA PHE A 274 -19.14 -23.24 10.18
C PHE A 274 -18.92 -23.85 11.57
N TYR A 275 -19.57 -23.32 12.59
CA TYR A 275 -19.48 -23.85 13.95
C TYR A 275 -20.44 -25.02 14.17
N SER A 276 -21.55 -25.07 13.42
CA SER A 276 -22.56 -26.13 13.54
C SER A 276 -22.10 -27.49 13.02
N ILE A 277 -21.13 -27.52 12.09
CA ILE A 277 -20.50 -28.78 11.65
C ILE A 277 -19.55 -29.37 12.70
N MET A 278 -19.16 -28.61 13.74
CA MET A 278 -18.24 -29.08 14.78
C MET A 278 -18.97 -29.90 15.84
N PRO A 279 -18.38 -31.00 16.33
CA PRO A 279 -18.93 -31.70 17.48
C PRO A 279 -18.80 -30.84 18.74
N SER A 280 -19.73 -30.99 19.68
CA SER A 280 -19.85 -30.14 20.89
C SER A 280 -18.57 -30.07 21.73
N TRP A 281 -17.83 -31.18 21.85
CA TRP A 281 -16.56 -31.23 22.60
C TRP A 281 -15.43 -30.42 21.94
N PHE A 282 -15.50 -30.22 20.61
CA PHE A 282 -14.47 -29.55 19.83
C PHE A 282 -14.79 -28.07 19.57
N LEU A 283 -16.01 -27.62 19.82
CA LEU A 283 -16.44 -26.25 19.52
C LEU A 283 -15.53 -25.18 20.16
N PHE A 284 -15.22 -25.31 21.45
CA PHE A 284 -14.34 -24.35 22.13
C PHE A 284 -12.89 -24.38 21.59
N PRO A 285 -12.21 -25.53 21.44
CA PRO A 285 -10.95 -25.62 20.71
C PRO A 285 -11.01 -25.02 19.29
N GLY A 286 -12.09 -25.28 18.55
CA GLY A 286 -12.32 -24.76 17.21
C GLY A 286 -12.37 -23.23 17.17
N ILE A 287 -13.02 -22.59 18.15
CA ILE A 287 -13.07 -21.14 18.31
C ILE A 287 -11.68 -20.56 18.61
N LEU A 288 -10.86 -21.23 19.43
CA LEU A 288 -9.49 -20.78 19.67
C LEU A 288 -8.63 -20.84 18.40
N ILE A 289 -8.76 -21.92 17.62
CA ILE A 289 -8.04 -22.06 16.34
C ILE A 289 -8.54 -21.03 15.32
N SER A 290 -9.85 -20.81 15.21
CA SER A 290 -10.42 -19.80 14.30
C SER A 290 -9.98 -18.38 14.68
N THR A 291 -9.95 -18.06 15.96
CA THR A 291 -9.46 -16.78 16.47
C THR A 291 -7.98 -16.59 16.14
N ALA A 292 -7.16 -17.62 16.34
CA ALA A 292 -5.75 -17.56 15.98
C ALA A 292 -5.55 -17.34 14.47
N ALA A 293 -6.32 -18.03 13.62
CA ALA A 293 -6.31 -17.83 12.17
C ALA A 293 -6.76 -16.41 11.77
N ALA A 294 -7.82 -15.88 12.40
CA ALA A 294 -8.32 -14.52 12.16
C ALA A 294 -7.30 -13.44 12.56
N VAL A 295 -6.59 -13.64 13.67
CA VAL A 295 -5.49 -12.74 14.10
C VAL A 295 -4.33 -12.77 13.10
N ILE A 296 -3.98 -13.94 12.56
CA ILE A 296 -2.95 -14.08 11.52
C ILE A 296 -3.37 -13.41 10.22
N ALA A 297 -4.60 -13.65 9.76
CA ALA A 297 -5.17 -13.00 8.58
C ALA A 297 -5.15 -11.47 8.70
N SER A 298 -5.61 -10.95 9.84
CA SER A 298 -5.59 -9.52 10.15
C SER A 298 -4.17 -8.97 10.14
N GLN A 299 -3.21 -9.69 10.72
CA GLN A 299 -1.81 -9.27 10.75
C GLN A 299 -1.23 -9.13 9.34
N ALA A 300 -1.45 -10.12 8.47
CA ALA A 300 -0.94 -10.12 7.11
C ALA A 300 -1.42 -8.87 6.34
N LEU A 301 -2.71 -8.55 6.46
CA LEU A 301 -3.29 -7.39 5.77
C LEU A 301 -2.83 -6.04 6.35
N ILE A 302 -2.65 -5.95 7.68
CA ILE A 302 -2.06 -4.77 8.33
C ILE A 302 -0.65 -4.51 7.76
N THR A 303 0.16 -5.57 7.63
CA THR A 303 1.49 -5.42 7.02
C THR A 303 1.45 -5.12 5.53
N GLY A 304 0.55 -5.76 4.79
CA GLY A 304 0.32 -5.45 3.38
C GLY A 304 -0.05 -3.97 3.17
N SER A 305 -0.82 -3.39 4.10
CA SER A 305 -1.15 -1.96 4.08
C SER A 305 0.08 -1.06 4.27
N TYR A 306 1.04 -1.45 5.12
CA TYR A 306 2.31 -0.72 5.25
C TYR A 306 3.15 -0.78 3.98
N THR A 307 3.24 -1.96 3.37
CA THR A 307 3.94 -2.17 2.11
C THR A 307 3.31 -1.34 0.99
N LEU A 308 1.97 -1.38 0.87
CA LEU A 308 1.21 -0.62 -0.11
C LEU A 308 1.44 0.89 0.03
N ILE A 309 1.38 1.43 1.25
CA ILE A 309 1.66 2.85 1.49
C ILE A 309 3.13 3.18 1.17
N SER A 310 4.07 2.33 1.57
CA SER A 310 5.49 2.53 1.28
C SER A 310 5.75 2.58 -0.24
N GLU A 311 5.14 1.68 -1.01
CA GLU A 311 5.19 1.69 -2.46
C GLU A 311 4.55 2.96 -3.04
N ALA A 312 3.39 3.37 -2.53
CA ALA A 312 2.73 4.59 -2.93
C ALA A 312 3.59 5.84 -2.65
N VAL A 313 4.31 5.89 -1.52
CA VAL A 313 5.28 6.96 -1.20
C VAL A 313 6.41 6.96 -2.22
N SER A 314 7.01 5.80 -2.51
CA SER A 314 8.12 5.69 -3.47
C SER A 314 7.73 6.14 -4.89
N MET A 315 6.48 5.87 -5.27
CA MET A 315 5.90 6.24 -6.56
C MET A 315 5.29 7.64 -6.58
N ASN A 316 5.43 8.41 -5.49
CA ASN A 316 4.89 9.76 -5.33
C ASN A 316 3.35 9.85 -5.45
N PHE A 317 2.65 8.76 -5.15
CA PHE A 317 1.20 8.74 -4.98
C PHE A 317 0.77 9.16 -3.57
N TRP A 318 1.65 9.01 -2.58
CA TRP A 318 1.36 9.37 -1.19
C TRP A 318 2.31 10.47 -0.66
N PRO A 319 1.85 11.33 0.27
CA PRO A 319 2.71 12.28 1.00
C PRO A 319 3.92 11.62 1.66
N LYS A 320 5.00 12.38 1.88
CA LYS A 320 6.18 11.82 2.54
C LYS A 320 5.83 11.51 4.00
N ILE A 321 6.07 10.28 4.44
CA ILE A 321 5.85 9.85 5.83
C ILE A 321 7.09 9.14 6.36
N LYS A 322 7.20 9.01 7.68
CA LYS A 322 8.29 8.27 8.30
C LYS A 322 8.07 6.76 8.11
N VAL A 323 8.95 6.16 7.31
CA VAL A 323 8.97 4.72 7.03
C VAL A 323 10.09 4.10 7.85
N LEU A 324 9.77 3.11 8.69
CA LEU A 324 10.76 2.35 9.46
C LEU A 324 10.92 0.96 8.83
N HIS A 325 12.16 0.45 8.82
CA HIS A 325 12.48 -0.88 8.31
C HIS A 325 13.02 -1.76 9.45
N PRO A 326 12.15 -2.47 10.20
CA PRO A 326 12.56 -3.28 11.34
C PRO A 326 13.47 -4.47 10.97
N THR A 327 13.49 -4.90 9.71
CA THR A 327 14.20 -6.12 9.29
C THR A 327 14.96 -6.02 7.97
N THR A 328 15.73 -7.08 7.68
CA THR A 328 16.30 -7.60 6.43
C THR A 328 16.08 -6.92 5.07
N ILE A 329 15.09 -7.30 4.26
CA ILE A 329 13.66 -7.37 4.60
C ILE A 329 12.89 -6.23 3.90
N LYS A 330 13.13 -5.92 2.61
CA LYS A 330 12.57 -4.73 1.93
C LYS A 330 11.04 -4.58 2.07
N GLY A 331 10.29 -5.69 2.01
CA GLY A 331 8.83 -5.67 2.20
C GLY A 331 8.33 -5.64 3.65
N GLN A 332 9.20 -5.77 4.66
CA GLN A 332 8.78 -5.71 6.07
C GLN A 332 8.96 -4.29 6.60
N VAL A 333 7.91 -3.50 6.39
CA VAL A 333 7.88 -2.08 6.73
C VAL A 333 6.99 -1.86 7.94
N TYR A 334 7.39 -0.95 8.85
CA TYR A 334 6.53 -0.46 9.92
C TYR A 334 6.32 1.05 9.76
N ILE A 335 5.06 1.47 9.71
CA ILE A 335 4.68 2.87 9.55
C ILE A 335 3.76 3.26 10.72
N PRO A 336 4.31 3.90 11.78
CA PRO A 336 3.55 4.18 13.01
C PRO A 336 2.26 4.96 12.76
N PHE A 337 2.30 5.93 11.86
CA PHE A 337 1.14 6.74 11.50
C PHE A 337 0.01 5.88 10.91
N VAL A 338 0.33 4.97 10.00
CA VAL A 338 -0.64 4.06 9.37
C VAL A 338 -1.17 3.06 10.39
N ASN A 339 -0.32 2.54 11.29
CA ASN A 339 -0.75 1.63 12.36
C ASN A 339 -1.85 2.24 13.24
N TRP A 340 -1.63 3.47 13.72
CA TRP A 340 -2.62 4.18 14.53
C TRP A 340 -3.89 4.51 13.75
N LEU A 341 -3.75 4.96 12.50
CA LEU A 341 -4.89 5.27 11.64
C LEU A 341 -5.77 4.03 11.41
N LEU A 342 -5.15 2.89 11.07
CA LEU A 342 -5.86 1.62 10.87
C LEU A 342 -6.49 1.14 12.18
N TRP A 343 -5.77 1.18 13.32
CA TRP A 343 -6.31 0.76 14.61
C TRP A 343 -7.59 1.52 14.99
N VAL A 344 -7.56 2.85 14.91
CA VAL A 344 -8.73 3.69 15.19
C VAL A 344 -9.87 3.37 14.23
N SER A 345 -9.57 3.20 12.94
CA SER A 345 -10.59 2.91 11.93
C SER A 345 -11.24 1.54 12.15
N VAL A 346 -10.45 0.51 12.49
CA VAL A 346 -10.93 -0.84 12.80
C VAL A 346 -11.80 -0.82 14.06
N CYS A 347 -11.37 -0.15 15.14
CA CYS A 347 -12.16 -0.02 16.36
C CYS A 347 -13.50 0.68 16.09
N PHE A 348 -13.48 1.74 15.27
CA PHE A 348 -14.70 2.44 14.84
C PHE A 348 -15.65 1.51 14.08
N VAL A 349 -15.15 0.71 13.13
CA VAL A 349 -15.97 -0.26 12.36
C VAL A 349 -16.62 -1.29 13.26
N VAL A 350 -15.86 -1.88 14.20
CA VAL A 350 -16.39 -2.86 15.16
C VAL A 350 -17.49 -2.25 16.01
N LEU A 351 -17.31 -1.03 16.51
CA LEU A 351 -18.31 -0.33 17.32
C LEU A 351 -19.55 0.09 16.51
N PHE A 352 -19.37 0.47 15.25
CA PHE A 352 -20.45 0.94 14.39
C PHE A 352 -21.35 -0.21 13.90
N PHE A 353 -20.76 -1.30 13.42
CA PHE A 353 -21.52 -2.42 12.84
C PHE A 353 -21.94 -3.49 13.85
N GLN A 354 -21.21 -3.62 14.96
CA GLN A 354 -21.46 -4.51 16.11
C GLN A 354 -21.42 -6.03 15.83
N GLU A 355 -21.95 -6.46 14.69
CA GLU A 355 -22.01 -7.84 14.23
C GLU A 355 -21.34 -8.01 12.86
N SER A 356 -20.76 -9.19 12.62
CA SER A 356 -20.09 -9.53 11.36
C SER A 356 -21.05 -9.54 10.17
N SER A 357 -22.30 -9.96 10.36
CA SER A 357 -23.37 -9.97 9.35
C SER A 357 -23.63 -8.58 8.75
N ASN A 358 -23.59 -7.54 9.59
CA ASN A 358 -23.76 -6.16 9.17
C ASN A 358 -22.55 -5.63 8.39
N MET A 359 -21.36 -6.22 8.58
CA MET A 359 -20.13 -5.84 7.86
C MET A 359 -20.01 -6.51 6.48
N GLU A 360 -20.70 -7.63 6.24
CA GLU A 360 -20.63 -8.38 4.96
C GLU A 360 -20.95 -7.50 3.75
N ALA A 361 -21.97 -6.65 3.88
CA ALA A 361 -22.38 -5.71 2.84
C ALA A 361 -21.30 -4.65 2.54
N ALA A 362 -20.60 -4.17 3.57
CA ALA A 362 -19.49 -3.23 3.42
C ALA A 362 -18.29 -3.88 2.73
N TYR A 363 -17.97 -5.12 3.10
CA TYR A 363 -16.73 -5.79 2.74
C TYR A 363 -16.60 -6.09 1.23
N GLY A 364 -17.64 -6.65 0.60
CA GLY A 364 -17.53 -7.11 -0.79
C GLY A 364 -17.30 -5.98 -1.83
N LEU A 365 -17.70 -4.74 -1.52
CA LEU A 365 -17.76 -3.67 -2.52
C LEU A 365 -16.40 -3.05 -2.84
N SER A 366 -15.58 -2.73 -1.82
CA SER A 366 -14.24 -2.15 -2.03
C SER A 366 -13.31 -3.12 -2.75
N ILE A 367 -13.29 -4.38 -2.34
CA ILE A 367 -12.43 -5.41 -2.95
C ILE A 367 -12.80 -5.61 -4.42
N THR A 368 -14.10 -5.62 -4.76
CA THR A 368 -14.54 -5.75 -6.16
C THR A 368 -13.95 -4.63 -7.02
N ILE A 369 -13.93 -3.39 -6.51
CA ILE A 369 -13.30 -2.25 -7.20
C ILE A 369 -11.80 -2.50 -7.36
N THR A 370 -11.09 -2.93 -6.31
CA THR A 370 -9.66 -3.27 -6.38
C THR A 370 -9.36 -4.33 -7.45
N MET A 371 -10.15 -5.40 -7.48
CA MET A 371 -10.02 -6.49 -8.46
C MET A 371 -10.22 -5.98 -9.88
N MET A 372 -11.26 -5.18 -10.11
CA MET A 372 -11.55 -4.59 -11.41
C MET A 372 -10.43 -3.65 -11.89
N MET A 373 -9.89 -2.81 -11.00
CA MET A 373 -8.75 -1.95 -11.34
C MET A 373 -7.50 -2.78 -11.67
N THR A 374 -7.27 -3.86 -10.92
CA THR A 374 -6.15 -4.78 -11.16
C THR A 374 -6.30 -5.48 -12.52
N SER A 375 -7.50 -5.94 -12.87
CA SER A 375 -7.80 -6.54 -14.17
C SER A 375 -7.53 -5.57 -15.32
N LEU A 376 -7.98 -4.31 -15.21
CA LEU A 376 -7.73 -3.27 -16.23
C LEU A 376 -6.23 -2.96 -16.39
N LEU A 377 -5.50 -2.82 -15.27
CA LEU A 377 -4.06 -2.59 -15.29
C LEU A 377 -3.30 -3.79 -15.87
N LEU A 378 -3.73 -5.02 -15.55
CA LEU A 378 -3.12 -6.24 -16.05
C LEU A 378 -3.28 -6.35 -17.57
N LEU A 379 -4.50 -6.10 -18.09
CA LEU A 379 -4.75 -6.08 -19.54
C LEU A 379 -3.89 -5.03 -20.24
N HIS A 380 -3.77 -3.84 -19.65
CA HIS A 380 -2.95 -2.77 -20.21
C HIS A 380 -1.45 -3.11 -20.18
N TYR A 381 -0.96 -3.75 -19.12
CA TYR A 381 0.40 -4.26 -19.03
C TYR A 381 0.67 -5.33 -20.10
N LEU A 382 -0.23 -6.32 -20.26
CA LEU A 382 -0.10 -7.37 -21.26
C LEU A 382 -0.16 -6.82 -22.70
N TYR A 383 -0.96 -5.77 -22.93
CA TYR A 383 -0.97 -5.03 -24.19
C TYR A 383 0.39 -4.38 -24.48
N GLN A 384 1.02 -3.70 -23.50
CA GLN A 384 2.36 -3.13 -23.67
C GLN A 384 3.47 -4.19 -23.89
N LYS A 385 3.23 -5.44 -23.46
CA LYS A 385 4.10 -6.59 -23.70
C LYS A 385 3.88 -7.28 -25.05
N ASN A 386 3.00 -6.75 -25.91
CA ASN A 386 2.65 -7.30 -27.23
C ASN A 386 2.05 -8.72 -27.18
N VAL A 387 1.27 -9.05 -26.14
CA VAL A 387 0.49 -10.30 -26.10
C VAL A 387 -0.62 -10.26 -27.16
N HIS A 388 -0.93 -11.40 -27.77
CA HIS A 388 -1.95 -11.51 -28.83
C HIS A 388 -3.28 -10.86 -28.43
N PHE A 389 -3.78 -9.97 -29.28
CA PHE A 389 -4.99 -9.18 -29.03
C PHE A 389 -6.23 -10.04 -28.73
N THR A 390 -6.39 -11.17 -29.41
CA THR A 390 -7.49 -12.12 -29.16
C THR A 390 -7.47 -12.66 -27.73
N PHE A 391 -6.29 -12.97 -27.20
CA PHE A 391 -6.15 -13.44 -25.82
C PHE A 391 -6.50 -12.35 -24.82
N LEU A 392 -6.15 -11.08 -25.10
CA LEU A 392 -6.53 -9.94 -24.27
C LEU A 392 -8.05 -9.75 -24.24
N ILE A 393 -8.74 -9.88 -25.38
CA ILE A 393 -10.20 -9.80 -25.44
C ILE A 393 -10.83 -10.91 -24.61
N ILE A 394 -10.36 -12.16 -24.75
CA ILE A 394 -10.89 -13.30 -24.00
C ILE A 394 -10.74 -13.06 -22.49
N LEU A 395 -9.56 -12.65 -22.03
CA LEU A 395 -9.34 -12.33 -20.61
C LEU A 395 -10.19 -11.16 -20.14
N GLY A 396 -10.30 -10.11 -20.95
CA GLY A 396 -11.08 -8.91 -20.62
C GLY A 396 -12.57 -9.20 -20.50
N VAL A 397 -13.13 -9.99 -21.42
CA VAL A 397 -14.54 -10.42 -21.36
C VAL A 397 -14.76 -11.37 -20.18
N LEU A 398 -13.87 -12.34 -19.97
CA LEU A 398 -14.00 -13.31 -18.87
C LEU A 398 -13.97 -12.64 -17.50
N PHE A 399 -12.92 -11.89 -17.17
CA PHE A 399 -12.81 -11.27 -15.85
C PHE A 399 -13.74 -10.07 -15.71
N GLY A 400 -13.90 -9.27 -16.78
CA GLY A 400 -14.79 -8.12 -16.78
C GLY A 400 -16.26 -8.51 -16.55
N SER A 401 -16.74 -9.60 -17.17
CA SER A 401 -18.12 -10.07 -16.94
C SER A 401 -18.34 -10.57 -15.51
N ILE A 402 -17.41 -11.35 -14.96
CA ILE A 402 -17.50 -11.87 -13.59
C ILE A 402 -17.45 -10.73 -12.56
N GLU A 403 -16.45 -9.85 -12.67
CA GLU A 403 -16.27 -8.74 -11.72
C GLU A 403 -17.40 -7.72 -11.81
N THR A 404 -17.91 -7.43 -13.02
CA THR A 404 -19.08 -6.56 -13.18
C THR A 404 -20.33 -7.20 -12.57
N SER A 405 -20.50 -8.51 -12.71
CA SER A 405 -21.62 -9.23 -12.07
C SER A 405 -21.56 -9.13 -10.55
N PHE A 406 -20.37 -9.33 -9.96
CA PHE A 406 -20.16 -9.13 -8.53
C PHE A 406 -20.38 -7.67 -8.09
N LEU A 407 -19.94 -6.71 -8.90
CA LEU A 407 -20.13 -5.29 -8.61
C LEU A 407 -21.62 -4.94 -8.55
N ILE A 408 -22.41 -5.38 -9.54
CA ILE A 408 -23.85 -5.13 -9.58
C ILE A 408 -24.53 -5.79 -8.38
N ALA A 409 -24.17 -7.03 -8.04
CA ALA A 409 -24.73 -7.73 -6.88
C ALA A 409 -24.41 -7.02 -5.56
N ASN A 410 -23.16 -6.59 -5.36
CA ASN A 410 -22.72 -5.86 -4.17
C ASN A 410 -23.32 -4.45 -4.07
N LEU A 411 -23.55 -3.77 -5.21
CA LEU A 411 -24.21 -2.46 -5.23
C LEU A 411 -25.65 -2.50 -4.71
N HIS A 412 -26.34 -3.63 -4.81
CA HIS A 412 -27.68 -3.78 -4.22
C HIS A 412 -27.65 -3.69 -2.69
N LYS A 413 -26.52 -4.03 -2.06
CA LYS A 413 -26.29 -3.92 -0.61
C LYS A 413 -25.68 -2.57 -0.20
N PHE A 414 -25.63 -1.58 -1.11
CA PHE A 414 -25.03 -0.27 -0.83
C PHE A 414 -25.66 0.44 0.38
N ALA A 415 -26.99 0.43 0.47
CA ALA A 415 -27.72 1.04 1.58
C ALA A 415 -27.53 0.29 2.91
N ASN A 416 -27.21 -1.01 2.86
CA ASN A 416 -27.08 -1.88 4.02
C ASN A 416 -25.64 -1.92 4.59
N GLY A 417 -24.80 -0.94 4.25
CA GLY A 417 -23.42 -0.84 4.76
C GLY A 417 -22.35 -0.72 3.67
N GLY A 418 -22.66 -1.07 2.41
CA GLY A 418 -21.73 -0.94 1.27
C GLY A 418 -21.14 0.47 1.08
N TRP A 419 -21.92 1.50 1.41
CA TRP A 419 -21.46 2.90 1.33
C TRP A 419 -20.21 3.19 2.19
N PHE A 420 -20.04 2.47 3.30
CA PHE A 420 -18.96 2.72 4.26
C PHE A 420 -17.58 2.42 3.67
N SER A 421 -17.41 1.26 3.02
CA SER A 421 -16.13 0.88 2.41
C SER A 421 -15.75 1.78 1.24
N ILE A 422 -16.74 2.22 0.44
CA ILE A 422 -16.52 3.22 -0.62
C ILE A 422 -16.14 4.57 -0.03
N ALA A 423 -16.79 5.02 1.05
CA ALA A 423 -16.44 6.28 1.71
C ALA A 423 -15.00 6.27 2.22
N LEU A 424 -14.56 5.16 2.82
CA LEU A 424 -13.20 4.97 3.28
C LEU A 424 -12.19 4.94 2.10
N ALA A 425 -12.50 4.19 1.03
CA ALA A 425 -11.69 4.18 -0.18
C ALA A 425 -11.58 5.59 -0.80
N CYS A 426 -12.68 6.34 -0.84
CA CYS A 426 -12.70 7.72 -1.32
C CYS A 426 -11.82 8.64 -0.47
N ALA A 427 -11.81 8.48 0.86
CA ALA A 427 -10.94 9.26 1.74
C ALA A 427 -9.45 9.04 1.40
N PHE A 428 -9.03 7.78 1.24
CA PHE A 428 -7.67 7.44 0.81
C PHE A 428 -7.37 7.96 -0.61
N LEU A 429 -8.32 7.82 -1.53
CA LEU A 429 -8.19 8.28 -2.91
C LEU A 429 -7.99 9.79 -3.01
N LEU A 430 -8.72 10.58 -2.23
CA LEU A 430 -8.60 12.04 -2.21
C LEU A 430 -7.20 12.50 -1.80
N ILE A 431 -6.59 11.83 -0.82
CA ILE A 431 -5.20 12.08 -0.41
C ILE A 431 -4.25 11.80 -1.58
N MET A 432 -4.41 10.65 -2.25
CA MET A 432 -3.56 10.27 -3.37
C MET A 432 -3.72 11.21 -4.58
N LEU A 433 -4.97 11.54 -4.95
CA LEU A 433 -5.27 12.45 -6.07
C LEU A 433 -4.73 13.86 -5.78
N GLY A 434 -4.99 14.40 -4.60
CA GLY A 434 -4.50 15.70 -4.18
C GLY A 434 -2.97 15.77 -4.18
N TRP A 435 -2.31 14.70 -3.73
CA TRP A 435 -0.85 14.63 -3.75
C TRP A 435 -0.29 14.52 -5.18
N PHE A 436 -0.76 13.54 -5.96
CA PHE A 436 -0.26 13.24 -7.30
C PHE A 436 -0.48 14.39 -8.28
N PHE A 437 -1.73 14.87 -8.40
CA PHE A 437 -2.06 15.96 -9.32
C PHE A 437 -1.56 17.31 -8.80
N GLY A 438 -1.61 17.56 -7.49
CA GLY A 438 -1.06 18.80 -6.90
C GLY A 438 0.43 18.94 -7.17
N ARG A 439 1.19 17.86 -7.00
CA ARG A 439 2.60 17.82 -7.41
C ARG A 439 2.78 18.05 -8.89
N ARG A 440 1.95 17.45 -9.75
CA ARG A 440 2.07 17.63 -11.20
C ARG A 440 1.81 19.08 -11.63
N ILE A 441 0.85 19.76 -11.01
CA ILE A 441 0.58 21.19 -11.22
C ILE A 441 1.78 22.03 -10.77
N LYS A 442 2.34 21.76 -9.57
CA LYS A 442 3.56 22.44 -9.08
C LYS A 442 4.78 22.12 -9.97
N ASN A 443 4.86 20.90 -10.50
CA ASN A 443 6.02 20.42 -11.25
C ASN A 443 6.02 20.81 -12.73
N ARG A 444 4.86 21.13 -13.33
CA ARG A 444 4.75 21.63 -14.71
C ARG A 444 5.62 22.87 -14.96
N HIS A 445 5.95 23.59 -13.89
CA HIS A 445 6.74 24.81 -13.89
C HIS A 445 8.10 24.61 -13.20
N ILE A 446 8.61 23.38 -13.06
CA ILE A 446 10.02 23.17 -12.74
C ILE A 446 10.81 23.36 -14.03
N SER A 447 11.41 24.54 -14.18
CA SER A 447 12.51 24.69 -15.11
C SER A 447 13.79 24.21 -14.43
N PHE A 448 14.50 23.33 -15.13
CA PHE A 448 15.90 23.06 -14.86
C PHE A 448 16.73 23.94 -15.80
N SER A 449 17.83 24.46 -15.29
CA SER A 449 18.79 25.21 -16.09
C SER A 449 20.15 24.55 -15.97
N ASN A 450 20.96 24.68 -17.02
CA ASN A 450 22.33 24.18 -17.00
C ASN A 450 23.19 25.08 -16.11
N ILE A 451 23.83 24.49 -15.10
CA ILE A 451 24.68 25.20 -14.12
C ILE A 451 25.87 25.91 -14.77
N ASN A 452 26.38 25.39 -15.89
CA ASN A 452 27.51 25.95 -16.62
C ASN A 452 27.25 27.39 -17.08
N LYS A 453 25.97 27.75 -17.30
CA LYS A 453 25.58 29.13 -17.67
C LYS A 453 25.77 30.14 -16.55
N TYR A 454 25.85 29.70 -15.30
CA TYR A 454 25.89 30.56 -14.11
C TYR A 454 27.25 30.54 -13.39
N LEU A 455 28.25 29.78 -13.88
CA LEU A 455 29.54 29.64 -13.18
C LEU A 455 30.22 30.99 -12.93
N HIS A 456 30.29 31.85 -13.95
CA HIS A 456 30.85 33.20 -13.83
C HIS A 456 30.13 34.03 -12.75
N LEU A 457 28.80 33.94 -12.68
CA LEU A 457 28.00 34.65 -11.68
C LEU A 457 28.31 34.20 -10.25
N PHE A 458 28.60 32.91 -10.04
CA PHE A 458 29.00 32.39 -8.73
C PHE A 458 30.37 32.92 -8.29
N GLU A 459 31.34 32.99 -9.22
CA GLU A 459 32.67 33.56 -8.94
C GLU A 459 32.59 35.04 -8.61
N ASP A 460 31.87 35.81 -9.42
CA ASP A 460 31.70 37.25 -9.21
C ASP A 460 30.99 37.52 -7.89
N LEU A 461 29.88 36.82 -7.62
CA LEU A 461 29.11 36.98 -6.38
C LEU A 461 29.91 36.61 -5.13
N SER A 462 30.76 35.58 -5.18
CA SER A 462 31.62 35.20 -4.04
C SER A 462 32.64 36.30 -3.71
N LYS A 463 33.21 36.94 -4.74
CA LYS A 463 34.24 37.98 -4.61
C LYS A 463 33.67 39.38 -4.35
N ASP A 464 32.40 39.61 -4.66
CA ASP A 464 31.76 40.93 -4.54
C ASP A 464 31.59 41.40 -3.09
N LYS A 465 32.46 42.29 -2.65
CA LYS A 465 32.43 42.85 -1.29
C LYS A 465 31.31 43.85 -1.05
N THR A 466 30.60 44.30 -2.09
CA THR A 466 29.47 45.23 -1.93
C THR A 466 28.23 44.55 -1.37
N ILE A 467 28.13 43.23 -1.53
CA ILE A 467 27.03 42.42 -1.01
C ILE A 467 27.45 41.84 0.36
N PRO A 468 26.64 42.02 1.42
CA PRO A 468 26.88 41.40 2.72
C PRO A 468 26.93 39.87 2.60
N GLN A 469 27.94 39.27 3.21
CA GLN A 469 28.07 37.82 3.23
C GLN A 469 27.03 37.21 4.17
N ILE A 470 26.19 36.31 3.65
CA ILE A 470 25.11 35.69 4.42
C ILE A 470 25.60 34.54 5.30
N ALA A 471 26.57 33.77 4.79
CA ALA A 471 27.20 32.66 5.48
C ALA A 471 28.56 32.35 4.85
N THR A 472 29.44 31.64 5.56
CA THR A 472 30.66 31.06 4.95
C THR A 472 30.27 29.94 3.97
N ASN A 473 29.44 29.00 4.44
CA ASN A 473 28.96 27.86 3.67
C ASN A 473 27.44 27.93 3.51
N LEU A 474 26.99 28.13 2.28
CA LEU A 474 25.57 28.16 1.95
C LEU A 474 25.17 26.84 1.27
N VAL A 475 24.25 26.11 1.89
CA VAL A 475 23.90 24.74 1.50
C VAL A 475 22.50 24.69 0.91
N TYR A 476 22.38 24.23 -0.33
CA TYR A 476 21.12 24.01 -1.02
C TYR A 476 20.90 22.53 -1.28
N ILE A 477 19.65 22.08 -1.13
CA ILE A 477 19.25 20.72 -1.44
C ILE A 477 18.64 20.71 -2.84
N ILE A 478 19.22 19.90 -3.72
CA ILE A 478 18.86 19.79 -5.14
C ILE A 478 18.15 18.47 -5.44
N LYS A 479 17.16 18.53 -6.33
CA LYS A 479 16.45 17.35 -6.86
C LYS A 479 16.85 17.02 -8.30
N ALA A 480 17.88 17.69 -8.83
CA ALA A 480 18.37 17.48 -10.18
C ALA A 480 19.24 16.21 -10.26
N ASN A 481 18.73 15.19 -10.97
CA ASN A 481 19.44 13.91 -11.12
C ASN A 481 20.66 14.03 -12.07
N GLU A 482 20.61 14.93 -13.06
CA GLU A 482 21.74 15.14 -13.97
C GLU A 482 22.77 16.08 -13.35
N LEU A 483 24.06 15.75 -13.53
CA LEU A 483 25.19 16.46 -12.94
C LEU A 483 25.15 17.98 -13.21
N HIS A 484 24.94 18.38 -14.47
CA HIS A 484 24.96 19.78 -14.88
C HIS A 484 23.61 20.50 -14.74
N GLN A 485 22.57 19.85 -14.21
CA GLN A 485 21.27 20.48 -14.01
C GLN A 485 21.13 21.05 -12.61
N ILE A 486 20.47 22.21 -12.52
CA ILE A 486 20.06 22.83 -11.26
C ILE A 486 18.66 23.42 -11.41
N GLU A 487 17.83 23.32 -10.37
CA GLU A 487 16.50 23.93 -10.41
C GLU A 487 16.59 25.46 -10.50
N SER A 488 15.88 26.09 -11.44
CA SER A 488 15.93 27.55 -11.60
C SER A 488 15.46 28.32 -10.37
N LYS A 489 14.69 27.69 -9.46
CA LYS A 489 14.31 28.29 -8.17
C LYS A 489 15.53 28.61 -7.29
N ILE A 490 16.60 27.83 -7.40
CA ILE A 490 17.84 28.02 -6.65
C ILE A 490 18.58 29.20 -7.23
N MET A 491 18.69 29.28 -8.56
CA MET A 491 19.28 30.44 -9.23
C MET A 491 18.52 31.73 -8.89
N TYR A 492 17.19 31.69 -8.92
CA TYR A 492 16.35 32.82 -8.52
C TYR A 492 16.57 33.23 -7.05
N SER A 493 16.67 32.25 -6.14
CA SER A 493 16.97 32.50 -4.72
C SER A 493 18.33 33.16 -4.52
N ILE A 494 19.36 32.70 -5.23
CA ILE A 494 20.74 33.18 -5.07
C ILE A 494 20.95 34.53 -5.73
N PHE A 495 20.41 34.75 -6.94
CA PHE A 495 20.74 35.93 -7.76
C PHE A 495 19.61 36.96 -7.85
N ASN A 496 18.34 36.54 -8.00
CA ASN A 496 17.25 37.46 -8.39
C ASN A 496 16.45 38.05 -7.23
N LYS A 497 16.37 37.38 -6.08
CA LYS A 497 15.57 37.85 -4.95
C LYS A 497 16.31 38.86 -4.08
N GLN A 498 17.25 38.37 -3.30
CA GLN A 498 18.27 39.15 -2.60
C GLN A 498 19.57 38.39 -2.83
N PRO A 499 20.57 38.99 -3.50
CA PRO A 499 21.83 38.31 -3.79
C PRO A 499 22.43 37.68 -2.53
N LYS A 500 22.59 36.35 -2.53
CA LYS A 500 23.07 35.60 -1.35
C LYS A 500 24.54 35.27 -1.51
N ARG A 501 25.40 36.20 -1.12
CA ARG A 501 26.85 35.99 -1.16
C ARG A 501 27.31 35.01 -0.08
N ALA A 502 28.00 33.96 -0.49
CA ALA A 502 28.74 33.03 0.37
C ALA A 502 30.13 32.75 -0.21
N GLN A 503 31.06 32.25 0.62
CA GLN A 503 32.38 31.82 0.13
C GLN A 503 32.27 30.50 -0.63
N THR A 504 31.51 29.55 -0.07
CA THR A 504 31.28 28.24 -0.69
C THR A 504 29.78 27.94 -0.76
N TYR A 505 29.34 27.54 -1.95
CA TYR A 505 28.00 27.08 -2.25
C TYR A 505 28.01 25.56 -2.39
N TRP A 506 27.23 24.89 -1.55
CA TRP A 506 27.10 23.44 -1.50
C TRP A 506 25.76 23.02 -2.10
N LEU A 507 25.81 22.12 -3.08
CA LEU A 507 24.63 21.51 -3.70
C LEU A 507 24.53 20.05 -3.27
N LEU A 508 23.62 19.75 -2.36
CA LEU A 508 23.43 18.40 -1.85
C LEU A 508 22.30 17.71 -2.61
N HIS A 509 22.64 16.64 -3.32
CA HIS A 509 21.68 15.72 -3.90
C HIS A 509 21.61 14.44 -3.08
N VAL A 510 20.41 13.90 -2.90
CA VAL A 510 20.21 12.65 -2.17
C VAL A 510 19.46 11.71 -3.09
N ASP A 511 20.16 10.67 -3.53
CA ASP A 511 19.61 9.58 -4.30
C ASP A 511 19.40 8.35 -3.40
N THR A 512 18.20 7.78 -3.45
CA THR A 512 17.87 6.57 -2.68
C THR A 512 17.97 5.38 -3.60
N VAL A 513 19.03 4.59 -3.44
CA VAL A 513 19.31 3.44 -4.30
C VAL A 513 18.54 2.20 -3.83
N GLY A 514 18.37 1.24 -4.75
CA GLY A 514 17.58 0.02 -4.50
C GLY A 514 18.23 -0.98 -3.53
N GLU A 515 19.54 -0.86 -3.30
CA GLU A 515 20.32 -1.69 -2.38
C GLU A 515 20.14 -1.22 -0.92
N PRO A 516 20.08 -2.11 0.07
CA PRO A 516 19.67 -1.77 1.44
C PRO A 516 20.65 -0.90 2.21
N ASP A 517 21.93 -1.23 2.14
CA ASP A 517 22.98 -0.73 3.03
C ASP A 517 24.01 0.14 2.28
N THR A 518 23.71 0.53 1.03
CA THR A 518 24.60 1.38 0.23
C THR A 518 24.79 2.71 0.93
N PHE A 519 26.03 3.05 1.24
CA PHE A 519 26.38 4.27 1.95
C PHE A 519 27.60 4.88 1.28
N SER A 520 27.38 5.55 0.16
CA SER A 520 28.44 6.17 -0.62
C SER A 520 28.07 7.59 -1.00
N TYR A 521 29.10 8.38 -1.34
CA TYR A 521 28.94 9.74 -1.82
C TYR A 521 29.90 10.02 -2.97
N GLU A 522 29.52 10.94 -3.84
CA GLU A 522 30.37 11.48 -4.91
C GLU A 522 30.49 12.99 -4.75
N VAL A 523 31.67 13.55 -5.03
CA VAL A 523 31.94 14.99 -4.94
C VAL A 523 32.36 15.51 -6.29
N ASN A 524 31.67 16.56 -6.75
CA ASN A 524 31.96 17.24 -8.00
C ASN A 524 32.15 18.74 -7.75
N GLN A 525 33.36 19.25 -7.99
CA GLN A 525 33.67 20.68 -7.86
C GLN A 525 33.52 21.36 -9.23
N PHE A 526 32.49 22.19 -9.38
CA PHE A 526 32.32 23.01 -10.60
C PHE A 526 33.27 24.20 -10.61
N ILE A 527 33.48 24.80 -9.43
CA ILE A 527 34.42 25.89 -9.21
C ILE A 527 35.19 25.54 -7.93
N PRO A 528 36.51 25.28 -8.01
CA PRO A 528 37.29 24.82 -6.86
C PRO A 528 37.07 25.69 -5.61
N GLY A 529 36.64 25.06 -4.52
CA GLY A 529 36.36 25.72 -3.23
C GLY A 529 35.16 26.69 -3.19
N THR A 530 34.51 26.98 -4.32
CA THR A 530 33.41 27.97 -4.40
C THR A 530 32.08 27.31 -4.72
N LEU A 531 32.01 26.36 -5.66
CA LEU A 531 30.77 25.71 -6.05
C LEU A 531 30.97 24.20 -6.12
N ILE A 532 30.41 23.49 -5.13
CA ILE A 532 30.64 22.07 -4.91
C ILE A 532 29.30 21.34 -4.84
N ARG A 533 29.17 20.25 -5.59
CA ARG A 533 28.04 19.33 -5.53
C ARG A 533 28.45 18.04 -4.85
N ILE A 534 27.60 17.55 -3.96
CA ILE A 534 27.75 16.25 -3.32
C ILE A 534 26.50 15.44 -3.63
N ASP A 535 26.70 14.28 -4.23
CA ASP A 535 25.65 13.30 -4.51
C ASP A 535 25.75 12.18 -3.48
N PHE A 536 24.77 12.06 -2.59
CA PHE A 536 24.67 10.96 -1.63
C PHE A 536 23.90 9.80 -2.26
N HIS A 537 24.48 8.61 -2.29
CA HIS A 537 23.81 7.38 -2.69
C HIS A 537 23.52 6.56 -1.43
N LEU A 538 22.29 6.71 -0.93
CA LEU A 538 21.85 6.07 0.30
C LEU A 538 20.95 4.88 0.00
N GLY A 539 21.22 3.75 0.62
CA GLY A 539 20.35 2.59 0.56
C GLY A 539 19.04 2.84 1.28
N PHE A 540 17.98 2.14 0.89
CA PHE A 540 16.62 2.40 1.39
C PHE A 540 16.44 2.22 2.91
N LYS A 541 17.38 1.57 3.61
CA LYS A 541 17.35 1.42 5.08
C LYS A 541 18.06 2.53 5.82
N ILE A 542 18.92 3.27 5.15
CA ILE A 542 19.72 4.31 5.77
C ILE A 542 18.83 5.52 5.98
N GLU A 543 18.58 5.85 7.25
CA GLU A 543 17.85 7.07 7.57
C GLU A 543 18.63 8.26 7.00
N PRO A 544 18.01 9.13 6.19
CA PRO A 544 18.70 10.23 5.53
C PRO A 544 19.04 11.33 6.54
N ARG A 545 20.05 11.11 7.38
CA ARG A 545 20.59 12.09 8.33
C ARG A 545 21.62 12.97 7.65
N ILE A 546 21.16 13.73 6.63
CA ILE A 546 22.03 14.46 5.71
C ILE A 546 22.95 15.43 6.43
N ASN A 547 22.50 16.05 7.52
CA ASN A 547 23.37 16.92 8.32
C ASN A 547 24.57 16.18 8.94
N LEU A 548 24.40 14.93 9.39
CA LEU A 548 25.50 14.13 9.93
C LEU A 548 26.43 13.65 8.81
N TYR A 549 25.85 13.12 7.72
CA TYR A 549 26.63 12.59 6.60
C TYR A 549 27.42 13.69 5.90
N PHE A 550 26.83 14.88 5.75
CA PHE A 550 27.53 16.04 5.23
C PHE A 550 28.71 16.45 6.12
N LYS A 551 28.57 16.44 7.46
CA LYS A 551 29.70 16.69 8.37
C LYS A 551 30.83 15.66 8.24
N GLU A 552 30.51 14.42 7.88
CA GLU A 552 31.51 13.38 7.62
C GLU A 552 32.26 13.64 6.31
N VAL A 553 31.54 13.91 5.21
CA VAL A 553 32.14 14.30 3.93
C VAL A 553 33.04 15.53 4.08
N LEU A 554 32.62 16.51 4.87
CA LEU A 554 33.43 17.70 5.16
C LEU A 554 34.75 17.38 5.87
N LYS A 555 34.79 16.37 6.75
CA LYS A 555 36.03 15.93 7.40
C LYS A 555 36.97 15.27 6.40
N ASP A 556 36.42 14.44 5.52
CA ASP A 556 37.20 13.75 4.49
C ASP A 556 37.85 14.76 3.53
N LEU A 557 37.08 15.75 3.06
CA LEU A 557 37.58 16.82 2.17
C LEU A 557 38.62 17.73 2.84
N VAL A 558 38.54 17.94 4.16
CA VAL A 558 39.58 18.66 4.90
C VAL A 558 40.84 17.81 5.05
N ALA A 559 40.69 16.52 5.31
CA ALA A 559 41.81 15.59 5.44
C ALA A 559 42.56 15.38 4.11
N SER A 560 41.85 15.38 2.99
CA SER A 560 42.45 15.34 1.64
C SER A 560 43.09 16.67 1.22
N GLY A 561 42.83 17.75 1.96
CA GLY A 561 43.33 19.09 1.67
C GLY A 561 42.58 19.82 0.55
N GLU A 562 41.46 19.26 0.07
CA GLU A 562 40.64 19.85 -0.99
C GLU A 562 39.90 21.12 -0.54
N ILE A 563 39.54 21.23 0.75
CA ILE A 563 38.87 22.40 1.32
C ILE A 563 39.50 22.84 2.64
N LYS A 564 39.25 24.10 3.03
CA LYS A 564 39.62 24.65 4.34
C LYS A 564 38.37 25.20 5.03
N LEU A 565 38.03 24.67 6.21
CA LEU A 565 36.83 25.04 6.98
C LEU A 565 37.08 26.16 8.01
N ASN A 566 37.86 27.17 7.64
CA ASN A 566 38.11 28.30 8.52
C ASN A 566 36.93 29.27 8.49
N SER A 567 36.56 29.83 9.65
CA SER A 567 35.56 30.89 9.70
C SER A 567 35.93 32.07 8.80
N SER A 568 34.95 32.58 8.05
CA SER A 568 35.12 33.77 7.22
C SER A 568 35.20 35.07 8.04
N TYR A 569 34.70 35.05 9.27
CA TYR A 569 34.71 36.20 10.17
C TYR A 569 36.08 36.35 10.83
N GLU A 570 36.75 37.50 10.63
CA GLU A 570 38.12 37.71 11.13
C GLU A 570 38.25 37.52 12.65
N SER A 571 37.25 37.97 13.41
CA SER A 571 37.19 37.79 14.88
C SER A 571 37.20 36.31 15.27
N LEU A 572 36.37 35.48 14.62
CA LEU A 572 36.22 34.06 14.90
C LEU A 572 37.39 33.24 14.35
N LYS A 573 37.90 33.63 13.18
CA LYS A 573 39.07 33.04 12.53
C LYS A 573 40.31 33.16 13.40
N LYS A 574 40.51 34.32 14.07
CA LYS A 574 41.60 34.54 15.02
C LYS A 574 41.57 33.55 16.20
N HIS A 575 40.38 33.10 16.57
CA HIS A 575 40.16 32.17 17.68
C HIS A 575 39.90 30.72 17.22
N HIS A 576 40.17 30.39 15.96
CA HIS A 576 40.02 29.04 15.39
C HIS A 576 38.60 28.45 15.52
N PHE A 577 37.57 29.29 15.55
CA PHE A 577 36.19 28.81 15.48
C PHE A 577 35.88 28.22 14.10
N PRO A 578 35.03 27.17 14.03
CA PRO A 578 34.64 26.55 12.78
C PRO A 578 33.82 27.50 11.90
N ALA A 579 33.83 27.25 10.59
CA ALA A 579 32.96 27.95 9.65
C ALA A 579 31.46 27.70 9.92
N ASP A 580 30.64 28.72 9.70
CA ASP A 580 29.19 28.63 9.79
C ASP A 580 28.60 27.95 8.54
N PHE A 581 27.51 27.21 8.76
CA PHE A 581 26.73 26.53 7.72
C PHE A 581 25.29 27.00 7.79
N LEU A 582 24.75 27.36 6.62
CA LEU A 582 23.38 27.82 6.48
C LEU A 582 22.68 27.01 5.40
N PHE A 583 21.69 26.22 5.80
CA PHE A 583 20.87 25.41 4.90
C PHE A 583 19.69 26.22 4.39
N VAL A 584 19.47 26.25 3.07
CA VAL A 584 18.33 26.95 2.47
C VAL A 584 17.34 25.93 1.93
N ASN A 585 16.18 25.84 2.59
CA ASN A 585 15.06 25.02 2.13
C ASN A 585 14.08 25.87 1.32
N LEU A 586 13.95 25.58 0.02
CA LEU A 586 13.11 26.35 -0.89
C LEU A 586 11.73 25.71 -1.07
N ASP A 587 10.69 26.32 -0.50
CA ASP A 587 9.30 25.97 -0.78
C ASP A 587 8.75 26.83 -1.93
N ARG A 588 8.09 26.18 -2.88
CA ARG A 588 7.44 26.87 -4.00
C ARG A 588 6.03 27.24 -3.61
N VAL A 589 5.71 28.52 -3.75
CA VAL A 589 4.39 29.07 -3.48
C VAL A 589 3.81 29.59 -4.79
N MET A 590 2.53 29.30 -5.04
CA MET A 590 1.83 29.95 -6.14
C MET A 590 1.53 31.39 -5.75
N THR A 591 1.86 32.33 -6.63
CA THR A 591 1.44 33.73 -6.50
C THR A 591 -0.05 33.86 -6.78
N GLN A 592 -0.71 34.81 -6.13
CA GLN A 592 -2.15 35.05 -6.28
C GLN A 592 -2.53 35.48 -7.71
N ASP A 593 -1.56 36.00 -8.49
CA ASP A 593 -1.75 36.45 -9.87
C ASP A 593 -2.00 35.29 -10.86
N TYR A 594 -1.74 34.05 -10.44
CA TYR A 594 -2.03 32.88 -11.24
C TYR A 594 -3.47 32.41 -11.00
N LYS A 595 -4.38 32.79 -11.91
CA LYS A 595 -5.72 32.18 -11.97
C LYS A 595 -5.61 30.71 -12.40
N LEU A 596 -5.52 29.83 -11.40
CA LEU A 596 -5.78 28.41 -11.58
C LEU A 596 -7.19 28.21 -12.14
N SER A 597 -7.37 27.20 -12.97
CA SER A 597 -8.73 26.75 -13.29
C SER A 597 -9.46 26.33 -12.00
N PRO A 598 -10.80 26.34 -11.96
CA PRO A 598 -11.55 25.87 -10.78
C PRO A 598 -11.12 24.46 -10.34
N TRP A 599 -10.84 23.59 -11.32
CA TRP A 599 -10.34 22.23 -11.08
C TRP A 599 -8.94 22.21 -10.44
N GLU A 600 -7.99 23.00 -10.95
CA GLU A 600 -6.65 23.10 -10.37
C GLU A 600 -6.67 23.73 -8.98
N THR A 601 -7.58 24.69 -8.74
CA THR A 601 -7.77 25.30 -7.41
C THR A 601 -8.24 24.25 -6.40
N MET A 602 -9.22 23.42 -6.77
CA MET A 602 -9.68 22.31 -5.94
C MET A 602 -8.56 21.31 -5.66
N ILE A 603 -7.80 20.90 -6.67
CA ILE A 603 -6.66 19.99 -6.50
C ILE A 603 -5.60 20.59 -5.57
N MET A 604 -5.30 21.89 -5.68
CA MET A 604 -4.35 22.55 -4.79
C MET A 604 -4.85 22.61 -3.34
N GLY A 605 -6.17 22.75 -3.12
CA GLY A 605 -6.79 22.59 -1.81
C GLY A 605 -6.61 21.17 -1.25
N LEU A 606 -6.88 20.14 -2.06
CA LEU A 606 -6.63 18.75 -1.69
C LEU A 606 -5.15 18.48 -1.43
N HIS A 607 -4.24 19.07 -2.20
CA HIS A 607 -2.80 18.97 -2.00
C HIS A 607 -2.37 19.58 -0.67
N ALA A 608 -2.94 20.73 -0.29
CA ALA A 608 -2.69 21.37 1.00
C ALA A 608 -3.22 20.50 2.17
N PHE A 609 -4.39 19.90 2.02
CA PHE A 609 -4.94 18.94 2.99
C PHE A 609 -4.05 17.69 3.11
N ALA A 610 -3.64 17.09 1.99
CA ALA A 610 -2.74 15.93 1.97
C ALA A 610 -1.38 16.25 2.63
N ARG A 611 -0.91 17.50 2.55
CA ARG A 611 0.34 17.95 3.19
C ARG A 611 0.27 17.89 4.73
N LEU A 612 -0.91 17.94 5.35
CA LEU A 612 -1.07 17.78 6.80
C LEU A 612 -0.59 16.41 7.30
N PHE A 613 -0.66 15.39 6.45
CA PHE A 613 -0.16 14.04 6.74
C PHE A 613 1.32 13.85 6.39
N SER A 614 1.97 14.85 5.79
CA SER A 614 3.37 14.79 5.37
C SER A 614 4.31 15.23 6.48
N ILE A 615 5.45 14.56 6.62
CA ILE A 615 6.59 15.14 7.36
C ILE A 615 7.19 16.32 6.57
N ASN A 616 7.69 17.35 7.27
CA ASN A 616 8.40 18.46 6.64
C ASN A 616 9.70 17.95 5.99
N ASP A 617 10.08 18.51 4.84
CA ASP A 617 11.30 18.16 4.10
C ASP A 617 12.57 18.29 4.98
N VAL A 618 12.60 19.27 5.90
CA VAL A 618 13.69 19.46 6.87
C VAL A 618 13.84 18.24 7.80
N LYS A 619 12.73 17.76 8.37
CA LYS A 619 12.71 16.56 9.22
C LYS A 619 12.95 15.29 8.40
N ALA A 620 12.43 15.24 7.16
CA ALA A 620 12.60 14.11 6.26
C ALA A 620 14.06 13.89 5.85
N LEU A 621 14.87 14.95 5.82
CA LEU A 621 16.29 14.91 5.46
C LEU A 621 17.23 15.03 6.69
N GLY A 622 16.67 14.97 7.90
CA GLY A 622 17.45 15.03 9.14
C GLY A 622 18.34 16.28 9.26
N LEU A 623 17.87 17.41 8.75
CA LEU A 623 18.60 18.68 8.83
C LEU A 623 18.47 19.30 10.23
N ASP A 624 19.50 20.04 10.66
CA ASP A 624 19.44 20.80 11.91
C ASP A 624 18.54 22.03 11.73
N SER A 625 17.41 22.06 12.43
CA SER A 625 16.46 23.17 12.33
C SER A 625 17.04 24.52 12.77
N SER A 626 18.10 24.53 13.58
CA SER A 626 18.74 25.77 14.04
C SER A 626 19.53 26.50 12.94
N SER A 627 19.89 25.79 11.86
CA SER A 627 20.72 26.32 10.77
C SER A 627 19.99 26.33 9.43
N VAL A 628 18.65 26.26 9.42
CA VAL A 628 17.84 26.19 8.20
C VAL A 628 17.01 27.46 8.01
N ILE A 629 17.15 28.10 6.85
CA ILE A 629 16.25 29.15 6.36
C ILE A 629 15.20 28.53 5.43
N GLU A 630 13.93 28.62 5.80
CA GLU A 630 12.82 28.31 4.90
C GLU A 630 12.50 29.53 4.04
N GLU A 631 12.73 29.42 2.74
CA GLU A 631 12.51 30.50 1.79
C GLU A 631 11.40 30.13 0.79
N LYS A 632 10.43 31.03 0.66
CA LYS A 632 9.35 30.92 -0.33
C LYS A 632 9.82 31.52 -1.66
N VAL A 633 9.74 30.74 -2.73
CA VAL A 633 10.02 31.17 -4.11
C VAL A 633 8.74 31.11 -4.93
N PRO A 634 8.35 32.22 -5.60
CA PRO A 634 7.18 32.22 -6.46
C PRO A 634 7.42 31.31 -7.68
N ILE A 635 6.38 30.63 -8.13
CA ILE A 635 6.41 29.98 -9.44
C ILE A 635 6.31 31.09 -10.49
N SER A 636 7.44 31.48 -11.10
CA SER A 636 7.49 32.53 -12.11
C SER A 636 6.78 32.09 -13.39
N VAL A 637 5.59 32.64 -13.64
CA VAL A 637 4.93 32.62 -14.95
C VAL A 637 4.69 34.07 -15.32
N GLU A 638 5.50 34.62 -16.21
CA GLU A 638 5.26 35.97 -16.74
C GLU A 638 3.90 35.98 -17.43
N ARG A 639 2.98 36.82 -16.94
CA ARG A 639 1.73 37.16 -17.62
C ARG A 639 1.73 38.65 -17.94
N PRO A 640 1.50 39.05 -19.19
CA PRO A 640 1.24 40.45 -19.50
C PRO A 640 -0.03 40.89 -18.77
N LEU A 641 0.02 42.05 -18.11
CA LEU A 641 -1.16 42.64 -17.45
C LEU A 641 -2.22 42.96 -18.52
N ASN A 642 -3.47 42.51 -18.30
CA ASN A 642 -4.59 42.79 -19.21
C ASN A 642 -4.93 44.28 -19.32
N ARG A 643 -4.48 45.09 -18.36
CA ARG A 643 -4.59 46.55 -18.37
C ARG A 643 -3.30 47.13 -17.82
N LYS A 644 -2.71 48.08 -18.55
CA LYS A 644 -1.59 48.88 -18.04
C LYS A 644 -2.13 49.83 -16.98
N ILE A 645 -1.47 49.88 -15.82
CA ILE A 645 -1.72 50.93 -14.84
C ILE A 645 -1.32 52.27 -15.46
N GLN A 646 -2.22 53.22 -15.49
CA GLN A 646 -1.90 54.58 -15.93
C GLN A 646 -1.43 55.36 -14.70
N ARG A 647 -0.25 55.97 -14.80
CA ARG A 647 0.22 56.92 -13.80
C ARG A 647 -0.68 58.14 -13.90
N VAL A 648 -1.44 58.41 -12.85
CA VAL A 648 -2.14 59.70 -12.70
C VAL A 648 -1.05 60.71 -12.38
N GLU A 649 -0.88 61.71 -13.25
CA GLU A 649 0.00 62.85 -12.98
C GLU A 649 -0.62 63.82 -11.98
#